data_AF-A0A7Y2GZ13-F1
#
_entry.id   AF-A0A7Y2GZ13-F1
#
_cell.length_a   1.000
_cell.length_b   1.000
_cell.length_c   1.000
_cell.angle_alpha   90.00
_cell.angle_beta   90.00
_cell.angle_gamma   90.00
#
_symmetry.space_group_name_H-M   'P 1'
#
loop_
_entity.id
_entity.type
_entity.pdbx_description
1 polymer ?
#
loop_
_entity_poly.entity_id
_entity_poly.type
_entity_poly.pdbx_seq_one_letter_code
_entity_poly.pdbx_strand_id
1 'polypeptide(L)'
;FEKVPPRDAVDRSTFEVEVGTEVDPEELTGRLVDHGFERVEFVEEPGEIAFRGGILDVYPFTGDYPVRIEFFGDEVDSIREFDIHTQRSVSRTNRTRIVPNLERSGAGADDAERTPIFSWLPESTLLFAGDAALFSDRASEYFESATEHRRAALEANRDASGEAAGLPDPSHYYMSDAALERSLLPFTAVHFGSFQPDAADQSVRVESRPQPSFNGRIAEIRRKVGENHSNGRQTIILCDNPGQEGRLLELLVEDVEGGRVELRVESIHEGFELPDQSLAVYTDHQIFGRYHRPTARKQKQRYGGMSLRELHHLSPGDFVVHIDYGIGRFSGMEQIEVRGRRQEAVKVLYRDEDVLYVNVNALYKLHKYKGKEGFQPALTKLGSGQWEKTKSRTKSRVKDIARDLIKLYARRKQSDGFAFSEDTVWQRELEASFQFEDTPDQAATTDAVKSDMGEATPMDRLVCGDVGFGKTEIAIRAAFKAVQDGKQVAVLVPTTVLAMQHWRTIRERLKNYPVRIDMLSRFRSSAQIRESLEGLKAGQVDIVVGTHRLVSKDVEFRDLGLLIVDEEQRFGVSVKEKLRKMRVDVDTLTLTATPIPRTLQFSLLGARDLSIIATAPPNRQAIETEIHTFDKDLIRDAILYETGRGGQVFFIHNRVQSIQEVASTVRMLVPDIRVRVAHGQMKGS
;
A
#
# COMPACT_ATOMS: atom_id res chain seq x y z
N PHE A 1 5.71 -6.51 -30.19
CA PHE A 1 7.00 -5.86 -29.81
C PHE A 1 6.94 -4.41 -30.25
N GLU A 2 7.19 -3.48 -29.33
CA GLU A 2 6.99 -2.04 -29.57
C GLU A 2 8.26 -1.38 -30.09
N LYS A 3 8.10 -0.41 -31.00
CA LYS A 3 9.17 0.45 -31.48
C LYS A 3 9.30 1.67 -30.57
N VAL A 4 10.53 2.14 -30.42
CA VAL A 4 10.88 3.27 -29.55
C VAL A 4 11.29 4.47 -30.40
N PRO A 5 11.20 5.70 -29.86
CA PRO A 5 11.81 6.86 -30.49
C PRO A 5 13.31 6.62 -30.77
N PRO A 6 13.86 7.12 -31.88
CA PRO A 6 15.28 6.99 -32.20
C PRO A 6 16.13 7.76 -31.20
N ARG A 7 17.37 7.31 -31.01
CA ARG A 7 18.31 7.91 -30.05
C ARG A 7 18.46 9.42 -30.24
N ASP A 8 18.63 9.85 -31.49
CA ASP A 8 18.78 11.28 -31.82
C ASP A 8 17.56 12.12 -31.42
N ALA A 9 16.35 11.56 -31.48
CA ALA A 9 15.14 12.28 -31.06
C ALA A 9 15.09 12.42 -29.54
N VAL A 10 15.41 11.35 -28.79
CA VAL A 10 15.47 11.38 -27.33
C VAL A 10 16.56 12.34 -26.84
N ASP A 11 17.74 12.31 -27.45
CA ASP A 11 18.86 13.17 -27.09
C ASP A 11 18.53 14.65 -27.34
N ARG A 12 17.84 14.98 -28.45
CA ARG A 12 17.39 16.36 -28.73
C ARG A 12 16.34 16.87 -27.76
N SER A 13 15.47 15.99 -27.26
CA SER A 13 14.41 16.33 -26.32
C SER A 13 14.86 16.29 -24.85
N THR A 14 16.05 15.76 -24.56
CA THR A 14 16.60 15.70 -23.20
C THR A 14 17.34 16.98 -22.87
N PHE A 15 17.07 17.55 -21.70
CA PHE A 15 17.76 18.73 -21.21
C PHE A 15 18.88 18.32 -20.27
N GLU A 16 20.12 18.65 -20.62
CA GLU A 16 21.27 18.44 -19.74
C GLU A 16 21.64 19.76 -19.06
N VAL A 17 21.74 19.73 -17.74
CA VAL A 17 22.12 20.88 -16.93
C VAL A 17 23.29 20.48 -16.04
N GLU A 18 24.38 21.23 -16.11
CA GLU A 18 25.59 21.03 -15.32
C GLU A 18 25.86 22.25 -14.43
N VAL A 19 26.53 22.04 -13.29
CA VAL A 19 26.97 23.14 -12.42
C VAL A 19 28.05 23.96 -13.14
N GLY A 20 27.92 25.27 -13.11
CA GLY A 20 28.83 26.22 -13.77
C GLY A 20 28.50 26.49 -15.24
N THR A 21 27.41 25.94 -15.77
CA THR A 21 26.93 26.31 -17.12
C THR A 21 26.10 27.59 -17.07
N GLU A 22 26.29 28.47 -18.06
CA GLU A 22 25.43 29.64 -18.27
C GLU A 22 24.15 29.23 -19.05
N VAL A 23 23.00 29.31 -18.38
CA VAL A 23 21.67 29.04 -18.91
C VAL A 23 20.67 30.00 -18.28
N ASP A 24 19.93 30.74 -19.12
CA ASP A 24 18.82 31.58 -18.66
C ASP A 24 17.73 30.70 -18.00
N PRO A 25 17.43 30.90 -16.71
CA PRO A 25 16.44 30.09 -16.00
C PRO A 25 15.02 30.22 -16.58
N GLU A 26 14.65 31.38 -17.13
CA GLU A 26 13.34 31.61 -17.74
C GLU A 26 13.24 30.87 -19.09
N GLU A 27 14.30 30.89 -19.89
CA GLU A 27 14.36 30.14 -21.15
C GLU A 27 14.27 28.64 -20.90
N LEU A 28 15.05 28.11 -19.94
CA LEU A 28 15.00 26.70 -19.56
C LEU A 28 13.60 26.29 -19.09
N THR A 29 12.99 27.10 -18.24
CA THR A 29 11.62 26.86 -17.75
C THR A 29 10.62 26.84 -18.91
N GLY A 30 10.69 27.79 -19.83
CA GLY A 30 9.84 27.85 -21.02
C GLY A 30 9.97 26.59 -21.88
N ARG A 31 11.20 26.17 -22.18
CA ARG A 31 11.46 24.97 -22.97
C ARG A 31 10.95 23.69 -22.30
N LEU A 32 11.04 23.59 -20.96
CA LEU A 32 10.46 22.46 -20.22
C LEU A 32 8.93 22.44 -20.35
N VAL A 33 8.25 23.59 -20.21
CA VAL A 33 6.80 23.68 -20.42
C VAL A 33 6.40 23.26 -21.84
N ASP A 34 7.16 23.71 -22.85
CA ASP A 34 6.93 23.31 -24.25
C ASP A 34 7.09 21.80 -24.47
N HIS A 35 7.84 21.11 -23.61
CA HIS A 35 8.03 19.65 -23.63
C HIS A 35 7.08 18.91 -22.67
N GLY A 36 5.98 19.55 -22.27
CA GLY A 36 4.87 18.92 -21.55
C GLY A 36 5.02 18.89 -20.04
N PHE A 37 5.95 19.68 -19.47
CA PHE A 37 5.99 19.89 -18.03
C PHE A 37 4.94 20.90 -17.56
N GLU A 38 4.29 20.62 -16.45
CA GLU A 38 3.27 21.48 -15.85
C GLU A 38 3.90 22.45 -14.83
N ARG A 39 3.60 23.74 -14.98
CA ARG A 39 4.08 24.76 -14.04
C ARG A 39 3.18 24.82 -12.81
N VAL A 40 3.73 24.44 -11.67
CA VAL A 40 3.06 24.40 -10.38
C VAL A 40 3.73 25.34 -9.39
N GLU A 41 3.08 25.56 -8.25
CA GLU A 41 3.72 26.30 -7.17
C GLU A 41 4.82 25.44 -6.53
N PHE A 42 4.54 24.20 -6.15
CA PHE A 42 5.48 23.27 -5.52
C PHE A 42 5.46 21.95 -6.29
N VAL A 43 6.64 21.36 -6.50
CA VAL A 43 6.81 20.08 -7.21
C VAL A 43 6.55 18.89 -6.30
N GLU A 44 5.69 17.98 -6.76
CA GLU A 44 5.19 16.81 -6.04
C GLU A 44 5.16 15.55 -6.91
N GLU A 45 4.85 15.66 -8.20
CA GLU A 45 4.70 14.55 -9.14
C GLU A 45 5.63 14.67 -10.36
N PRO A 46 6.04 13.54 -10.99
CA PRO A 46 6.79 13.57 -12.23
C PRO A 46 6.08 14.37 -13.33
N GLY A 47 6.83 15.23 -14.02
CA GLY A 47 6.30 16.14 -15.02
C GLY A 47 5.96 17.54 -14.50
N GLU A 48 6.16 17.81 -13.21
CA GLU A 48 5.93 19.14 -12.63
C GLU A 48 7.22 19.99 -12.55
N ILE A 49 7.07 21.30 -12.69
CA ILE A 49 8.12 22.29 -12.46
C ILE A 49 7.65 23.46 -11.59
N ALA A 50 8.53 24.00 -10.78
CA ALA A 50 8.30 25.23 -10.02
C ALA A 50 9.52 26.16 -10.10
N PHE A 51 9.31 27.36 -10.64
CA PHE A 51 10.35 28.38 -10.73
C PHE A 51 10.07 29.53 -9.76
N ARG A 52 11.02 29.80 -8.84
CA ARG A 52 10.88 30.78 -7.76
C ARG A 52 12.17 31.52 -7.50
N GLY A 53 12.21 32.80 -7.90
CA GLY A 53 13.41 33.63 -7.74
C GLY A 53 14.53 33.11 -8.63
N GLY A 54 15.57 32.52 -8.03
CA GLY A 54 16.70 31.87 -8.73
C GLY A 54 16.74 30.36 -8.52
N ILE A 55 15.60 29.72 -8.26
CA ILE A 55 15.52 28.27 -8.02
C ILE A 55 14.49 27.67 -8.97
N LEU A 56 14.90 26.64 -9.72
CA LEU A 56 14.04 25.81 -10.53
C LEU A 56 13.97 24.40 -9.92
N ASP A 57 12.81 24.04 -9.39
CA ASP A 57 12.50 22.65 -9.02
C ASP A 57 11.87 21.95 -10.23
N VAL A 58 12.33 20.75 -10.56
CA VAL A 58 11.81 19.93 -11.66
C VAL A 58 11.71 18.49 -11.20
N TYR A 59 10.60 17.82 -11.48
CA TYR A 59 10.52 16.36 -11.34
C TYR A 59 10.56 15.72 -12.73
N PRO A 60 11.71 15.17 -13.17
CA PRO A 60 11.77 14.51 -14.47
C PRO A 60 10.94 13.23 -14.51
N PHE A 61 10.54 12.79 -15.70
CA PHE A 61 9.86 11.49 -15.89
C PHE A 61 10.78 10.29 -15.68
N THR A 62 12.07 10.55 -15.47
CA THR A 62 13.10 9.56 -15.17
C THR A 62 13.84 9.95 -13.90
N GLY A 63 14.23 8.97 -13.10
CA GLY A 63 14.92 9.21 -11.82
C GLY A 63 14.00 9.10 -10.60
N ASP A 64 14.63 8.83 -9.45
CA ASP A 64 13.92 8.49 -8.20
C ASP A 64 13.46 9.73 -7.41
N TYR A 65 14.06 10.90 -7.66
CA TYR A 65 13.83 12.14 -6.92
C TYR A 65 13.69 13.35 -7.87
N PRO A 66 12.90 14.38 -7.48
CA PRO A 66 12.94 15.67 -8.15
C PRO A 66 14.29 16.37 -7.88
N VAL A 67 14.62 17.29 -8.78
CA VAL A 67 15.88 18.02 -8.79
C VAL A 67 15.62 19.51 -8.61
N ARG A 68 16.36 20.12 -7.69
CA ARG A 68 16.42 21.55 -7.42
C ARG A 68 17.68 22.12 -8.05
N ILE A 69 17.51 23.07 -8.95
CA ILE A 69 18.57 23.79 -9.65
C ILE A 69 18.60 25.22 -9.10
N GLU A 70 19.65 25.58 -8.39
CA GLU A 70 19.89 26.92 -7.87
C GLU A 70 20.77 27.70 -8.85
N PHE A 71 20.37 28.92 -9.17
CA PHE A 71 21.04 29.82 -10.11
C PHE A 71 21.59 31.06 -9.41
N PHE A 72 22.72 31.56 -9.90
CA PHE A 72 23.28 32.86 -9.57
C PHE A 72 23.34 33.73 -10.83
N GLY A 73 22.30 34.55 -11.03
CA GLY A 73 22.09 35.17 -12.35
C GLY A 73 21.72 34.10 -13.36
N ASP A 74 22.51 33.99 -14.42
CA ASP A 74 22.32 33.01 -15.50
C ASP A 74 23.25 31.80 -15.34
N GLU A 75 24.02 31.70 -14.26
CA GLU A 75 24.93 30.57 -14.00
C GLU A 75 24.29 29.56 -13.03
N VAL A 76 24.39 28.28 -13.32
CA VAL A 76 23.94 27.20 -12.42
C VAL A 76 24.92 27.07 -11.24
N ASP A 77 24.49 27.49 -10.04
CA ASP A 77 25.30 27.44 -8.81
C ASP A 77 25.30 26.06 -8.17
N SER A 78 24.13 25.41 -8.04
CA SER A 78 24.07 24.05 -7.49
C SER A 78 22.88 23.22 -7.96
N ILE A 79 23.08 21.90 -8.05
CA ILE A 79 22.03 20.93 -8.40
C ILE A 79 21.89 19.93 -7.26
N ARG A 80 20.64 19.71 -6.80
CA ARG A 80 20.36 18.84 -5.65
C ARG A 80 19.11 18.02 -5.87
N GLU A 81 19.15 16.74 -5.52
CA GLU A 81 17.92 15.97 -5.36
C GLU A 81 17.22 16.37 -4.06
N PHE A 82 15.89 16.40 -4.03
CA PHE A 82 15.14 16.73 -2.82
C PHE A 82 13.94 15.81 -2.58
N ASP A 83 13.48 15.73 -1.34
CA ASP A 83 12.30 14.95 -0.97
C ASP A 83 11.03 15.81 -1.10
N ILE A 84 10.04 15.37 -1.89
CA ILE A 84 8.81 16.12 -2.20
C ILE A 84 7.97 16.50 -0.98
N HIS A 85 8.10 15.78 0.14
CA HIS A 85 7.27 16.04 1.32
C HIS A 85 7.96 16.97 2.31
N THR A 86 9.27 16.80 2.52
CA THR A 86 10.05 17.67 3.41
C THR A 86 10.58 18.93 2.70
N GLN A 87 10.61 18.92 1.36
CA GLN A 87 11.17 19.97 0.51
C GLN A 87 12.66 20.27 0.80
N ARG A 88 13.36 19.28 1.35
CA ARG A 88 14.78 19.35 1.75
C ARG A 88 15.64 18.50 0.84
N SER A 89 16.86 18.96 0.60
CA SER A 89 17.85 18.25 -0.20
C SER A 89 18.20 16.89 0.40
N VAL A 90 18.29 15.88 -0.45
CA VAL A 90 18.68 14.50 -0.16
C VAL A 90 20.13 14.26 -0.55
N SER A 91 20.49 14.65 -1.78
CA SER A 91 21.83 14.47 -2.35
C SER A 91 22.23 15.69 -3.19
N ARG A 92 23.52 15.85 -3.46
CA ARG A 92 24.05 16.86 -4.39
C ARG A 92 24.59 16.15 -5.63
N THR A 93 24.34 16.72 -6.80
CA THR A 93 24.85 16.22 -8.07
C THR A 93 25.52 17.36 -8.84
N ASN A 94 26.50 17.03 -9.69
CA ASN A 94 27.17 18.04 -10.53
C ASN A 94 26.45 18.26 -11.86
N ARG A 95 25.63 17.28 -12.28
CA ARG A 95 24.83 17.33 -13.50
C ARG A 95 23.50 16.61 -13.30
N THR A 96 22.49 17.02 -14.06
CA THR A 96 21.22 16.33 -14.17
C THR A 96 20.77 16.23 -15.62
N ARG A 97 20.03 15.16 -15.94
CA ARG A 97 19.36 14.97 -17.22
C ARG A 97 17.86 15.02 -16.98
N ILE A 98 17.19 16.00 -17.55
CA ILE A 98 15.74 16.16 -17.44
C ILE A 98 15.14 15.59 -18.72
N VAL A 99 14.61 14.37 -18.60
CA VAL A 99 13.93 13.70 -19.71
C VAL A 99 12.43 14.05 -19.63
N PRO A 100 11.85 14.67 -20.67
CA PRO A 100 10.42 14.94 -20.74
C PRO A 100 9.61 13.66 -20.99
N ASN A 101 8.30 13.78 -20.98
CA ASN A 101 7.45 12.69 -21.45
C ASN A 101 7.64 12.53 -22.96
N LEU A 102 8.37 11.49 -23.36
CA LEU A 102 8.73 11.26 -24.76
C LEU A 102 7.50 11.12 -25.66
N GLU A 103 6.40 10.56 -25.16
CA GLU A 103 5.13 10.40 -25.90
C GLU A 103 4.37 11.72 -26.10
N ARG A 104 4.55 12.70 -25.20
CA ARG A 104 3.91 14.04 -25.32
C ARG A 104 4.82 15.11 -25.91
N SER A 105 6.12 14.86 -25.91
CA SER A 105 7.12 15.72 -26.55
C SER A 105 7.09 15.54 -28.07
N GLY A 106 7.74 16.43 -28.83
CA GLY A 106 7.86 16.29 -30.29
C GLY A 106 8.47 14.96 -30.78
N ALA A 107 9.11 14.18 -29.90
CA ALA A 107 9.60 12.82 -30.18
C ALA A 107 8.51 11.73 -30.17
N GLY A 108 7.30 12.03 -29.69
CA GLY A 108 6.16 11.10 -29.55
C GLY A 108 4.93 11.48 -30.37
N ALA A 109 5.01 12.53 -31.19
CA ALA A 109 3.96 12.85 -32.14
C ALA A 109 3.65 11.64 -33.05
N ASP A 110 2.39 11.47 -33.45
CA ASP A 110 1.93 10.32 -34.26
C ASP A 110 2.70 10.14 -35.61
N ASP A 111 3.37 11.20 -36.09
CA ASP A 111 4.21 11.19 -37.30
C ASP A 111 5.73 11.04 -37.01
N ALA A 112 6.14 10.94 -35.75
CA ALA A 112 7.55 10.84 -35.37
C ALA A 112 8.15 9.49 -35.76
N GLU A 113 9.35 9.49 -36.34
CA GLU A 113 10.03 8.25 -36.73
C GLU A 113 10.24 7.35 -35.51
N ARG A 114 9.94 6.05 -35.63
CA ARG A 114 10.15 5.04 -34.58
C ARG A 114 11.05 3.91 -35.09
N THR A 115 11.94 3.45 -34.22
CA THR A 115 12.97 2.44 -34.52
C THR A 115 12.85 1.22 -33.62
N PRO A 116 13.29 0.03 -34.06
CA PRO A 116 13.41 -1.12 -33.17
C PRO A 116 14.31 -0.81 -31.98
N ILE A 117 13.95 -1.27 -30.77
CA ILE A 117 14.77 -1.07 -29.58
C ILE A 117 16.20 -1.62 -29.73
N PHE A 118 16.37 -2.68 -30.54
CA PHE A 118 17.67 -3.27 -30.84
C PHE A 118 18.63 -2.31 -31.56
N SER A 119 18.11 -1.29 -32.27
CA SER A 119 18.96 -0.26 -32.89
C SER A 119 19.73 0.59 -31.86
N TRP A 120 19.30 0.58 -30.60
CA TRP A 120 19.99 1.26 -29.50
C TRP A 120 21.18 0.47 -28.96
N LEU A 121 21.32 -0.81 -29.37
CA LEU A 121 22.35 -1.72 -28.89
C LEU A 121 23.51 -1.79 -29.89
N PRO A 122 24.77 -1.74 -29.44
CA PRO A 122 25.93 -2.02 -30.30
C PRO A 122 25.88 -3.44 -30.87
N GLU A 123 26.34 -3.67 -32.11
CA GLU A 123 26.36 -5.01 -32.73
C GLU A 123 27.21 -6.04 -31.94
N SER A 124 28.18 -5.59 -31.14
CA SER A 124 28.95 -6.44 -30.24
C SER A 124 28.17 -6.95 -29.02
N THR A 125 26.87 -6.64 -28.92
CA THR A 125 26.02 -7.04 -27.80
C THR A 125 25.66 -8.52 -27.92
N LEU A 126 25.90 -9.28 -26.86
CA LEU A 126 25.47 -10.66 -26.73
C LEU A 126 24.02 -10.69 -26.21
N LEU A 127 23.09 -11.26 -26.98
CA LEU A 127 21.69 -11.38 -26.58
C LEU A 127 21.44 -12.73 -25.90
N PHE A 128 20.79 -12.72 -24.74
CA PHE A 128 20.32 -13.95 -24.09
C PHE A 128 18.81 -14.08 -24.29
N ALA A 129 18.37 -15.11 -24.99
CA ALA A 129 16.97 -15.29 -25.36
C ALA A 129 16.40 -16.61 -24.82
N GLY A 130 15.51 -16.50 -23.83
CA GLY A 130 14.76 -17.62 -23.28
C GLY A 130 13.55 -17.96 -24.15
N ASP A 131 13.40 -19.22 -24.55
CA ASP A 131 12.30 -19.73 -25.39
C ASP A 131 12.08 -18.90 -26.67
N ALA A 132 13.17 -18.56 -27.36
CA ALA A 132 13.18 -17.65 -28.50
C ALA A 132 12.24 -18.04 -29.63
N ALA A 133 11.91 -19.33 -29.77
CA ALA A 133 10.92 -19.81 -30.74
C ALA A 133 9.54 -19.16 -30.55
N LEU A 134 9.18 -18.75 -29.33
CA LEU A 134 7.90 -18.11 -29.03
C LEU A 134 7.86 -16.62 -29.42
N PHE A 135 9.00 -16.01 -29.76
CA PHE A 135 9.04 -14.57 -30.04
C PHE A 135 8.32 -14.23 -31.33
N SER A 136 8.50 -15.04 -32.38
CA SER A 136 7.88 -14.85 -33.69
C SER A 136 6.36 -14.98 -33.60
N ASP A 137 5.87 -16.05 -32.96
CA ASP A 137 4.44 -16.28 -32.71
C ASP A 137 3.79 -15.12 -31.95
N ARG A 138 4.41 -14.68 -30.83
CA ARG A 138 3.89 -13.55 -30.04
C ARG A 138 3.94 -12.23 -30.80
N ALA A 139 4.97 -12.01 -31.61
CA ALA A 139 5.06 -10.81 -32.44
C ALA A 139 3.90 -10.75 -33.45
N SER A 140 3.60 -11.87 -34.12
CA SER A 140 2.48 -11.98 -35.04
C SER A 140 1.14 -11.75 -34.33
N GLU A 141 0.91 -12.43 -33.21
CA GLU A 141 -0.33 -12.30 -32.43
C GLU A 141 -0.60 -10.84 -32.01
N TYR A 142 0.39 -10.16 -31.44
CA TYR A 142 0.25 -8.77 -31.03
C TYR A 142 0.04 -7.82 -32.21
N PHE A 143 0.71 -8.07 -33.34
CA PHE A 143 0.57 -7.25 -34.54
C PHE A 143 -0.82 -7.40 -35.17
N GLU A 144 -1.34 -8.62 -35.25
CA GLU A 144 -2.70 -8.92 -35.70
C GLU A 144 -3.74 -8.26 -34.78
N SER A 145 -3.59 -8.40 -33.47
CA SER A 145 -4.48 -7.76 -32.49
C SER A 145 -4.51 -6.23 -32.65
N ALA A 146 -3.36 -5.58 -32.82
CA ALA A 146 -3.29 -4.13 -33.07
C ALA A 146 -3.98 -3.75 -34.39
N THR A 147 -3.85 -4.59 -35.43
CA THR A 147 -4.51 -4.40 -36.73
C THR A 147 -6.03 -4.51 -36.61
N GLU A 148 -6.53 -5.48 -35.85
CA GLU A 148 -7.96 -5.64 -35.59
C GLU A 148 -8.54 -4.48 -34.79
N HIS A 149 -7.85 -4.05 -33.72
CA HIS A 149 -8.28 -2.90 -32.92
C HIS A 149 -8.34 -1.61 -33.75
N ARG A 150 -7.31 -1.36 -34.57
CA ARG A 150 -7.31 -0.24 -35.52
C ARG A 150 -8.49 -0.34 -36.49
N ARG A 151 -8.75 -1.51 -37.06
CA ARG A 151 -9.89 -1.73 -37.98
C ARG A 151 -11.21 -1.41 -37.29
N ALA A 152 -11.43 -1.93 -36.08
CA ALA A 152 -12.64 -1.69 -35.30
C ALA A 152 -12.82 -0.20 -34.95
N ALA A 153 -11.74 0.49 -34.57
CA ALA A 153 -11.77 1.92 -34.26
C ALA A 153 -12.09 2.78 -35.49
N LEU A 154 -11.53 2.45 -36.66
CA LEU A 154 -11.85 3.11 -37.93
C LEU A 154 -13.28 2.82 -38.39
N GLU A 155 -13.84 1.65 -38.08
CA GLU A 155 -15.23 1.30 -38.38
C GLU A 155 -16.22 2.04 -37.46
N ALA A 156 -15.86 2.22 -36.18
CA ALA A 156 -16.69 2.91 -35.19
C ALA A 156 -16.74 4.44 -35.38
N ASN A 157 -15.65 5.05 -35.86
CA ASN A 157 -15.52 6.50 -36.06
C ASN A 157 -15.74 6.95 -37.53
N ARG A 158 -16.60 6.25 -38.29
CA ARG A 158 -16.98 6.70 -39.64
C ARG A 158 -18.06 7.78 -39.57
N ASP A 159 -17.70 9.00 -39.97
CA ASP A 159 -18.68 10.06 -40.23
C ASP A 159 -19.45 9.83 -41.55
N ALA A 160 -20.54 10.57 -41.76
CA ALA A 160 -21.46 10.43 -42.92
C ALA A 160 -20.81 10.63 -44.31
N SER A 161 -19.57 11.13 -44.37
CA SER A 161 -18.73 11.28 -45.57
C SER A 161 -17.80 10.09 -45.84
N GLY A 162 -17.66 9.15 -44.89
CA GLY A 162 -16.80 7.96 -45.03
C GLY A 162 -15.32 8.16 -44.71
N GLU A 163 -14.90 9.34 -44.25
CA GLU A 163 -13.53 9.60 -43.77
C GLU A 163 -13.45 9.37 -42.26
N ALA A 164 -12.59 8.44 -41.84
CA ALA A 164 -12.24 8.21 -40.45
C ALA A 164 -11.01 9.06 -40.10
N ALA A 165 -10.93 9.59 -38.87
CA ALA A 165 -9.71 10.21 -38.35
C ALA A 165 -8.53 9.25 -38.56
N GLY A 166 -7.46 9.75 -39.20
CA GLY A 166 -6.34 8.95 -39.63
C GLY A 166 -5.58 8.36 -38.45
N LEU A 167 -5.98 7.17 -37.99
CA LEU A 167 -5.14 6.41 -37.10
C LEU A 167 -3.86 6.02 -37.87
N PRO A 168 -2.69 6.00 -37.22
CA PRO A 168 -1.47 5.46 -37.80
C PRO A 168 -1.56 3.95 -38.02
N ASP A 169 -0.76 3.43 -38.95
CA ASP A 169 -0.66 2.00 -39.22
C ASP A 169 0.01 1.27 -38.04
N PRO A 170 -0.39 0.03 -37.68
CA PRO A 170 0.22 -0.68 -36.56
C PRO A 170 1.72 -0.89 -36.75
N SER A 171 2.21 -0.94 -37.99
CA SER A 171 3.65 -1.00 -38.28
C SER A 171 4.44 0.23 -37.84
N HIS A 172 3.78 1.36 -37.56
CA HIS A 172 4.43 2.54 -36.99
C HIS A 172 4.88 2.29 -35.54
N TYR A 173 4.03 1.64 -34.74
CA TYR A 173 4.28 1.40 -33.31
C TYR A 173 4.82 0.00 -33.01
N TYR A 174 4.47 -0.99 -33.82
CA TYR A 174 4.75 -2.39 -33.55
C TYR A 174 5.57 -3.03 -34.65
N MET A 175 6.44 -3.96 -34.25
CA MET A 175 7.18 -4.81 -35.17
C MET A 175 6.38 -6.06 -35.48
N SER A 176 6.31 -6.43 -36.75
CA SER A 176 5.89 -7.78 -37.15
C SER A 176 6.96 -8.80 -36.77
N ASP A 177 6.59 -10.08 -36.81
CA ASP A 177 7.47 -11.24 -36.76
C ASP A 177 8.71 -11.10 -37.65
N ALA A 178 8.53 -10.83 -38.95
CA ALA A 178 9.63 -10.69 -39.90
C ALA A 178 10.54 -9.47 -39.61
N ALA A 179 9.96 -8.38 -39.08
CA ALA A 179 10.74 -7.21 -38.69
C ALA A 179 11.56 -7.48 -37.42
N LEU A 180 11.02 -8.27 -36.49
CA LEU A 180 11.71 -8.74 -35.30
C LEU A 180 12.89 -9.64 -35.65
N GLU A 181 12.68 -10.66 -36.48
CA GLU A 181 13.74 -11.56 -36.91
C GLU A 181 14.89 -10.80 -37.56
N ARG A 182 14.61 -9.90 -38.51
CA ARG A 182 15.63 -9.06 -39.15
C ARG A 182 16.42 -8.19 -38.17
N SER A 183 15.75 -7.68 -37.14
CA SER A 183 16.40 -6.83 -36.12
C SER A 183 17.31 -7.62 -35.19
N LEU A 184 17.10 -8.93 -35.04
CA LEU A 184 17.90 -9.81 -34.19
C LEU A 184 19.11 -10.42 -34.93
N LEU A 185 19.05 -10.54 -36.26
CA LEU A 185 20.13 -11.13 -37.09
C LEU A 185 21.55 -10.58 -36.85
N PRO A 186 21.77 -9.28 -36.61
CA PRO A 186 23.12 -8.74 -36.43
C PRO A 186 23.82 -9.20 -35.14
N PHE A 187 23.07 -9.71 -34.16
CA PHE A 187 23.59 -10.00 -32.84
C PHE A 187 23.98 -11.46 -32.67
N THR A 188 25.02 -11.70 -31.87
CA THR A 188 25.26 -13.05 -31.35
C THR A 188 24.21 -13.34 -30.28
N ALA A 189 23.49 -14.45 -30.42
CA ALA A 189 22.42 -14.83 -29.49
C ALA A 189 22.74 -16.16 -28.78
N VAL A 190 22.52 -16.19 -27.47
CA VAL A 190 22.53 -17.40 -26.63
C VAL A 190 21.08 -17.76 -26.33
N HIS A 191 20.63 -18.88 -26.89
CA HIS A 191 19.29 -19.39 -26.67
C HIS A 191 19.27 -20.37 -25.48
N PHE A 192 18.27 -20.25 -24.62
CA PHE A 192 18.05 -21.15 -23.49
C PHE A 192 16.53 -21.40 -23.30
N GLY A 193 16.16 -22.38 -22.50
CA GLY A 193 14.75 -22.73 -22.25
C GLY A 193 14.32 -24.05 -22.88
N SER A 194 13.01 -24.29 -22.85
CA SER A 194 12.35 -25.53 -23.30
C SER A 194 12.15 -25.58 -24.80
N PHE A 195 12.02 -24.42 -25.45
CA PHE A 195 11.77 -24.28 -26.89
C PHE A 195 12.98 -23.62 -27.55
N GLN A 196 13.97 -24.44 -27.88
CA GLN A 196 15.20 -24.01 -28.55
C GLN A 196 15.06 -24.19 -30.07
N PRO A 197 15.64 -23.29 -30.89
CA PRO A 197 15.71 -23.50 -32.33
C PRO A 197 16.58 -24.73 -32.67
N ASP A 198 16.22 -25.46 -33.72
CA ASP A 198 16.86 -26.73 -34.11
C ASP A 198 18.33 -26.59 -34.55
N ALA A 199 18.77 -25.37 -34.91
CA ALA A 199 20.11 -25.09 -35.41
C ALA A 199 20.87 -24.17 -34.45
N ALA A 200 21.86 -24.71 -33.75
CA ALA A 200 22.80 -23.96 -32.93
C ALA A 200 24.23 -24.21 -33.42
N ASP A 201 25.02 -23.14 -33.57
CA ASP A 201 26.45 -23.25 -33.95
C ASP A 201 27.27 -23.96 -32.88
N GLN A 202 26.90 -23.75 -31.61
CA GLN A 202 27.49 -24.39 -30.43
C GLN A 202 26.40 -24.68 -29.39
N SER A 203 26.53 -25.78 -28.65
CA SER A 203 25.62 -26.13 -27.56
C SER A 203 26.41 -26.42 -26.28
N VAL A 204 25.92 -25.87 -25.17
CA VAL A 204 26.45 -26.12 -23.82
C VAL A 204 25.31 -26.64 -22.98
N ARG A 205 25.49 -27.82 -22.37
CA ARG A 205 24.53 -28.42 -21.45
C ARG A 205 24.95 -28.13 -20.02
N VAL A 206 24.05 -27.52 -19.25
CA VAL A 206 24.21 -27.29 -17.82
C VAL A 206 23.25 -28.24 -17.08
N GLU A 207 23.79 -29.17 -16.31
CA GLU A 207 22.98 -30.03 -15.44
C GLU A 207 22.52 -29.22 -14.21
N SER A 208 21.33 -28.63 -14.30
CA SER A 208 20.68 -27.94 -13.18
C SER A 208 19.42 -28.68 -12.73
N ARG A 209 19.19 -28.76 -11.43
CA ARG A 209 17.93 -29.27 -10.86
C ARG A 209 17.23 -28.16 -10.07
N PRO A 210 15.90 -28.09 -10.06
CA PRO A 210 15.20 -27.14 -9.21
C PRO A 210 15.42 -27.46 -7.73
N GLN A 211 15.33 -26.43 -6.88
CA GLN A 211 15.29 -26.61 -5.43
C GLN A 211 14.15 -27.60 -5.04
N PRO A 212 14.39 -28.54 -4.11
CA PRO A 212 13.34 -29.42 -3.60
C PRO A 212 12.31 -28.65 -2.75
N SER A 213 11.07 -29.12 -2.74
CA SER A 213 10.05 -28.54 -1.85
C SER A 213 10.27 -28.97 -0.39
N PHE A 214 10.25 -27.98 0.51
CA PHE A 214 10.37 -28.19 1.96
C PHE A 214 9.04 -28.01 2.71
N ASN A 215 8.00 -27.48 2.05
CA ASN A 215 6.68 -27.21 2.63
C ASN A 215 6.72 -26.42 3.96
N GLY A 216 7.71 -25.53 4.14
CA GLY A 216 7.91 -24.76 5.37
C GLY A 216 8.39 -25.55 6.59
N ARG A 217 8.74 -26.84 6.44
CA ARG A 217 9.14 -27.71 7.55
C ARG A 217 10.64 -27.68 7.80
N ILE A 218 11.07 -27.11 8.92
CA ILE A 218 12.49 -26.97 9.29
C ILE A 218 13.23 -28.31 9.34
N ALA A 219 12.56 -29.38 9.79
CA ALA A 219 13.15 -30.72 9.82
C ALA A 219 13.58 -31.22 8.43
N GLU A 220 12.85 -30.89 7.36
CA GLU A 220 13.20 -31.29 6.00
C GLU A 220 14.39 -30.48 5.47
N ILE A 221 14.47 -29.20 5.83
CA ILE A 221 15.59 -28.33 5.50
C ILE A 221 16.87 -28.87 6.14
N ARG A 222 16.86 -29.13 7.45
CA ARG A 222 18.04 -29.65 8.19
C ARG A 222 18.51 -30.99 7.61
N ARG A 223 17.57 -31.90 7.30
CA ARG A 223 17.90 -33.18 6.67
C ARG A 223 18.63 -32.97 5.34
N LYS A 224 18.10 -32.10 4.46
CA LYS A 224 18.68 -31.86 3.14
C LYS A 224 20.02 -31.12 3.22
N VAL A 225 20.16 -30.14 4.13
CA VAL A 225 21.42 -29.45 4.43
C VAL A 225 22.47 -30.45 4.90
N GLY A 226 22.12 -31.36 5.81
CA GLY A 226 22.99 -32.45 6.26
C GLY A 226 23.39 -33.41 5.13
N GLU A 227 22.43 -33.82 4.29
CA GLU A 227 22.68 -34.64 3.10
C GLU A 227 23.65 -33.94 2.14
N ASN A 228 23.45 -32.65 1.84
CA ASN A 228 24.35 -31.89 0.97
C ASN A 228 25.76 -31.79 1.56
N HIS A 229 25.88 -31.44 2.83
CA HIS A 229 27.17 -31.34 3.51
C HIS A 229 27.93 -32.67 3.50
N SER A 230 27.25 -33.79 3.76
CA SER A 230 27.87 -35.13 3.72
C SER A 230 28.37 -35.53 2.32
N ASN A 231 27.76 -34.98 1.27
CA ASN A 231 28.14 -35.20 -0.12
C ASN A 231 29.16 -34.16 -0.64
N GLY A 232 29.72 -33.31 0.24
CA GLY A 232 30.65 -32.26 -0.14
C GLY A 232 30.02 -31.13 -0.96
N ARG A 233 28.69 -30.99 -0.93
CA ARG A 233 27.95 -29.94 -1.63
C ARG A 233 27.81 -28.70 -0.75
N GLN A 234 28.27 -27.55 -1.24
CA GLN A 234 28.05 -26.27 -0.58
C GLN A 234 26.56 -25.90 -0.67
N THR A 235 25.94 -25.58 0.46
CA THR A 235 24.54 -25.13 0.50
C THR A 235 24.49 -23.66 0.93
N ILE A 236 23.86 -22.83 0.10
CA ILE A 236 23.62 -21.41 0.36
C ILE A 236 22.11 -21.21 0.39
N ILE A 237 21.57 -20.55 1.41
CA ILE A 237 20.17 -20.10 1.45
C ILE A 237 20.15 -18.57 1.32
N LEU A 238 19.53 -18.11 0.23
CA LEU A 238 19.31 -16.71 -0.07
C LEU A 238 18.04 -16.23 0.63
N CYS A 239 18.13 -15.12 1.34
CA CYS A 239 17.07 -14.51 2.13
C CYS A 239 16.73 -13.12 1.58
N ASP A 240 15.44 -12.85 1.36
CA ASP A 240 14.97 -11.57 0.81
C ASP A 240 15.43 -10.32 1.57
N ASN A 241 15.60 -10.41 2.90
CA ASN A 241 15.99 -9.28 3.75
C ASN A 241 16.67 -9.74 5.06
N PRO A 242 17.33 -8.82 5.80
CA PRO A 242 18.02 -9.16 7.05
C PRO A 242 17.10 -9.70 8.16
N GLY A 243 15.81 -9.35 8.15
CA GLY A 243 14.84 -9.87 9.10
C GLY A 243 14.55 -11.35 8.87
N GLN A 244 14.44 -11.78 7.61
CA GLN A 244 14.28 -13.18 7.25
C GLN A 244 15.56 -13.98 7.49
N GLU A 245 16.72 -13.41 7.18
CA GLU A 245 18.00 -13.99 7.55
C GLU A 245 18.09 -14.24 9.06
N GLY A 246 17.77 -13.23 9.88
CA GLY A 246 17.77 -13.37 11.35
C GLY A 246 16.84 -14.48 11.84
N ARG A 247 15.61 -14.54 11.31
CA ARG A 247 14.65 -15.62 11.65
C ARG A 247 15.18 -16.99 11.24
N LEU A 248 15.77 -17.11 10.05
CA LEU A 248 16.28 -18.39 9.56
C LEU A 248 17.56 -18.82 10.29
N LEU A 249 18.41 -17.87 10.66
CA LEU A 249 19.58 -18.09 11.51
C LEU A 249 19.19 -18.66 12.86
N GLU A 250 18.17 -18.11 13.51
CA GLU A 250 17.66 -18.66 14.77
C GLU A 250 17.15 -20.11 14.63
N LEU A 251 16.58 -20.46 13.47
CA LEU A 251 16.06 -21.81 13.21
C LEU A 251 17.16 -22.81 12.81
N LEU A 252 18.27 -22.36 12.24
CA LEU A 252 19.37 -23.18 11.69
C LEU A 252 20.72 -22.92 12.35
N VAL A 253 20.76 -22.34 13.55
CA VAL A 253 22.00 -21.90 14.22
C VAL A 253 23.08 -23.00 14.25
N GLU A 254 22.72 -24.23 14.61
CA GLU A 254 23.65 -25.37 14.68
C GLU A 254 24.22 -25.75 13.31
N ASP A 255 23.42 -25.62 12.24
CA ASP A 255 23.83 -25.97 10.88
C ASP A 255 24.72 -24.87 10.27
N VAL A 256 24.47 -23.59 10.60
CA VAL A 256 25.29 -22.45 10.19
C VAL A 256 26.64 -22.49 10.91
N GLU A 257 26.66 -22.63 12.24
CA GLU A 257 27.89 -22.74 13.02
C GLU A 257 28.70 -23.98 12.65
N GLY A 258 28.02 -25.07 12.30
CA GLY A 258 28.63 -26.30 11.80
C GLY A 258 29.14 -26.23 10.35
N GLY A 259 29.03 -25.09 9.67
CA GLY A 259 29.47 -24.90 8.29
C GLY A 259 28.72 -25.74 7.26
N ARG A 260 27.50 -26.19 7.59
CA ARG A 260 26.66 -27.00 6.70
C ARG A 260 25.86 -26.15 5.72
N VAL A 261 25.54 -24.92 6.12
CA VAL A 261 24.77 -23.97 5.33
C VAL A 261 25.26 -22.55 5.55
N GLU A 262 25.28 -21.77 4.48
CA GLU A 262 25.56 -20.34 4.49
C GLU A 262 24.27 -19.56 4.24
N LEU A 263 23.99 -18.52 5.01
CA LEU A 263 22.87 -17.61 4.80
C LEU A 263 23.37 -16.32 4.16
N ARG A 264 22.65 -15.78 3.17
CA ARG A 264 22.97 -14.49 2.55
C ARG A 264 21.73 -13.65 2.31
N VAL A 265 21.84 -12.34 2.49
CA VAL A 265 20.78 -11.37 2.17
C VAL A 265 20.84 -11.00 0.69
N GLU A 266 20.37 -11.90 -0.14
CA GLU A 266 20.19 -11.75 -1.59
C GLU A 266 18.91 -12.52 -1.96
N SER A 267 18.35 -12.28 -3.14
CA SER A 267 17.18 -13.02 -3.59
C SER A 267 17.21 -13.26 -5.09
N ILE A 268 16.69 -14.42 -5.49
CA ILE A 268 16.53 -14.86 -6.87
C ILE A 268 15.16 -15.52 -7.01
N HIS A 269 14.60 -15.57 -8.22
CA HIS A 269 13.24 -16.10 -8.40
C HIS A 269 13.10 -17.54 -7.90
N GLU A 270 14.05 -18.42 -8.24
CA GLU A 270 14.02 -19.82 -7.84
C GLU A 270 15.43 -20.31 -7.50
N GLY A 271 15.52 -21.11 -6.45
CA GLY A 271 16.69 -21.87 -6.07
C GLY A 271 16.87 -23.09 -6.96
N PHE A 272 18.10 -23.58 -6.98
CA PHE A 272 18.55 -24.65 -7.86
C PHE A 272 19.71 -25.43 -7.23
N GLU A 273 19.94 -26.62 -7.74
CA GLU A 273 21.13 -27.42 -7.46
C GLU A 273 21.93 -27.55 -8.77
N LEU A 274 23.24 -27.36 -8.66
CA LEU A 274 24.24 -27.59 -9.69
C LEU A 274 25.14 -28.75 -9.23
N PRO A 275 24.79 -30.01 -9.57
CA PRO A 275 25.52 -31.18 -9.10
C PRO A 275 26.98 -31.17 -9.56
N ASP A 276 27.25 -30.74 -10.80
CA ASP A 276 28.59 -30.75 -11.39
C ASP A 276 29.55 -29.75 -10.73
N GLN A 277 29.00 -28.71 -10.10
CA GLN A 277 29.74 -27.68 -9.38
C GLN A 277 29.68 -27.87 -7.85
N SER A 278 29.08 -28.98 -7.37
CA SER A 278 28.85 -29.23 -5.95
C SER A 278 28.20 -28.05 -5.22
N LEU A 279 27.22 -27.41 -5.85
CA LEU A 279 26.52 -26.23 -5.31
C LEU A 279 25.01 -26.47 -5.20
N ALA A 280 24.42 -26.06 -4.07
CA ALA A 280 22.98 -25.92 -3.88
C ALA A 280 22.68 -24.49 -3.42
N VAL A 281 21.86 -23.78 -4.19
CA VAL A 281 21.37 -22.45 -3.85
C VAL A 281 19.88 -22.57 -3.60
N TYR A 282 19.45 -22.38 -2.37
CA TYR A 282 18.05 -22.37 -2.00
C TYR A 282 17.60 -20.95 -1.67
N THR A 283 16.28 -20.75 -1.68
CA THR A 283 15.67 -19.46 -1.40
C THR A 283 14.67 -19.59 -0.26
N ASP A 284 14.64 -18.58 0.62
CA ASP A 284 13.74 -18.58 1.77
C ASP A 284 12.27 -18.54 1.34
N HIS A 285 11.92 -17.78 0.30
CA HIS A 285 10.54 -17.77 -0.22
C HIS A 285 10.10 -19.14 -0.74
N GLN A 286 10.91 -19.89 -1.49
CA GLN A 286 10.48 -21.25 -1.90
C GLN A 286 10.47 -22.24 -0.74
N ILE A 287 11.35 -22.08 0.26
CA ILE A 287 11.33 -22.89 1.48
C ILE A 287 9.98 -22.75 2.19
N PHE A 288 9.47 -21.51 2.32
CA PHE A 288 8.24 -21.20 3.04
C PHE A 288 7.00 -21.04 2.13
N GLY A 289 7.11 -21.31 0.82
CA GLY A 289 6.00 -21.19 -0.13
C GLY A 289 5.50 -19.76 -0.35
N ARG A 290 6.38 -18.77 -0.25
CA ARG A 290 6.09 -17.36 -0.53
C ARG A 290 6.34 -17.05 -2.02
N TYR A 291 5.65 -16.04 -2.53
CA TYR A 291 5.89 -15.53 -3.88
C TYR A 291 7.14 -14.63 -3.87
N HIS A 292 8.12 -14.94 -4.71
CA HIS A 292 9.27 -14.04 -4.96
C HIS A 292 8.77 -12.70 -5.50
N ARG A 293 9.23 -11.58 -4.91
CA ARG A 293 8.99 -10.25 -5.45
C ARG A 293 10.27 -9.42 -5.44
N PRO A 294 10.68 -8.84 -6.58
CA PRO A 294 11.76 -7.86 -6.61
C PRO A 294 11.42 -6.69 -5.68
N THR A 295 12.33 -6.33 -4.80
CA THR A 295 12.13 -5.27 -3.83
C THR A 295 12.12 -3.91 -4.54
N ALA A 296 10.98 -3.23 -4.59
CA ALA A 296 10.97 -1.79 -4.86
C ALA A 296 11.63 -1.06 -3.67
N ARG A 297 12.56 -0.15 -3.96
CA ARG A 297 13.31 0.58 -2.93
C ARG A 297 12.37 1.50 -2.12
N LYS A 298 12.65 1.55 -0.81
CA LYS A 298 11.85 2.21 0.23
C LYS A 298 11.87 3.74 0.08
N GLN A 299 10.75 4.37 -0.24
CA GLN A 299 10.52 5.78 0.11
C GLN A 299 10.21 5.88 1.62
N LYS A 300 11.01 6.64 2.36
CA LYS A 300 10.72 7.00 3.75
C LYS A 300 9.76 8.17 3.76
N GLN A 301 8.66 8.07 4.50
CA GLN A 301 7.79 9.20 4.80
C GLN A 301 7.57 9.36 6.29
N ARG A 302 7.64 10.61 6.77
CA ARG A 302 7.40 11.02 8.17
C ARG A 302 6.29 12.08 8.18
N TYR A 303 5.39 11.99 9.16
CA TYR A 303 4.24 12.90 9.35
C TYR A 303 4.53 14.09 10.30
N GLY A 304 3.88 15.23 10.04
CA GLY A 304 3.48 16.20 11.07
C GLY A 304 3.24 17.66 10.62
N GLY A 305 1.96 18.10 10.54
CA GLY A 305 1.53 19.51 10.35
C GLY A 305 0.42 19.73 9.30
N MET A 306 -0.35 20.84 9.37
CA MET A 306 -1.15 21.31 8.21
C MET A 306 -0.14 21.83 7.19
N SER A 307 0.05 21.10 6.10
CA SER A 307 0.94 21.50 5.02
C SER A 307 0.32 22.65 4.22
N LEU A 308 1.13 23.41 3.48
CA LEU A 308 0.65 24.36 2.48
C LEU A 308 -0.39 23.70 1.53
N ARG A 309 -0.26 22.39 1.25
CA ARG A 309 -1.26 21.58 0.51
C ARG A 309 -2.68 21.67 1.06
N GLU A 310 -2.87 21.65 2.38
CA GLU A 310 -4.22 21.68 2.98
C GLU A 310 -4.88 23.07 2.89
N LEU A 311 -4.10 24.14 2.68
CA LEU A 311 -4.61 25.50 2.48
C LEU A 311 -5.06 25.76 1.04
N HIS A 312 -4.39 25.18 0.04
CA HIS A 312 -4.81 25.27 -1.37
C HIS A 312 -6.11 24.50 -1.64
N HIS A 313 -6.43 23.47 -0.84
CA HIS A 313 -7.71 22.76 -0.91
C HIS A 313 -8.88 23.47 -0.19
N LEU A 314 -8.72 24.72 0.26
CA LEU A 314 -9.81 25.52 0.82
C LEU A 314 -10.40 26.43 -0.25
N SER A 315 -11.65 26.17 -0.62
CA SER A 315 -12.41 27.04 -1.52
C SER A 315 -13.06 28.19 -0.73
N PRO A 316 -13.17 29.40 -1.30
CA PRO A 316 -13.99 30.47 -0.72
C PRO A 316 -15.38 29.95 -0.37
N GLY A 317 -15.71 30.05 0.90
CA GLY A 317 -16.95 29.54 1.46
C GLY A 317 -16.83 28.33 2.37
N ASP A 318 -15.67 27.66 2.40
CA ASP A 318 -15.37 26.58 3.34
C ASP A 318 -15.39 27.08 4.80
N PHE A 319 -15.83 26.23 5.72
CA PHE A 319 -15.78 26.55 7.14
C PHE A 319 -14.40 26.29 7.71
N VAL A 320 -13.88 27.25 8.46
CA VAL A 320 -12.58 27.19 9.13
C VAL A 320 -12.75 27.50 10.62
N VAL A 321 -11.86 26.95 11.44
CA VAL A 321 -11.84 27.17 12.89
C VAL A 321 -10.57 27.92 13.24
N HIS A 322 -10.73 29.12 13.78
CA HIS A 322 -9.63 29.83 14.44
C HIS A 322 -9.60 29.44 15.92
N ILE A 323 -8.43 29.06 16.45
CA ILE A 323 -8.27 28.59 17.85
C ILE A 323 -8.85 29.57 18.88
N ASP A 324 -8.71 30.87 18.61
CA ASP A 324 -9.10 31.95 19.52
C ASP A 324 -10.52 32.49 19.29
N TYR A 325 -11.02 32.45 18.04
CA TYR A 325 -12.24 33.18 17.64
C TYR A 325 -13.38 32.26 17.17
N GLY A 326 -13.12 30.96 17.01
CA GLY A 326 -14.11 29.97 16.67
C GLY A 326 -14.33 29.81 15.17
N ILE A 327 -15.53 29.34 14.82
CA ILE A 327 -15.88 28.92 13.46
C ILE A 327 -16.22 30.15 12.62
N GLY A 328 -15.46 30.33 11.54
CA GLY A 328 -15.65 31.33 10.50
C GLY A 328 -15.76 30.67 9.11
N ARG A 329 -15.97 31.49 8.09
CA ARG A 329 -16.04 31.11 6.69
C ARG A 329 -14.82 31.68 5.96
N PHE A 330 -14.06 30.83 5.30
CA PHE A 330 -12.90 31.26 4.52
C PHE A 330 -13.36 32.11 3.34
N SER A 331 -12.75 33.28 3.15
CA SER A 331 -13.09 34.23 2.08
C SER A 331 -12.00 34.37 1.02
N GLY A 332 -10.77 33.94 1.30
CA GLY A 332 -9.63 34.07 0.39
C GLY A 332 -8.39 34.66 1.08
N MET A 333 -7.35 34.93 0.29
CA MET A 333 -6.14 35.64 0.72
C MET A 333 -6.21 37.09 0.22
N GLU A 334 -5.83 38.04 1.07
CA GLU A 334 -5.73 39.46 0.73
C GLU A 334 -4.37 40.01 1.19
N GLN A 335 -3.77 40.88 0.38
CA GLN A 335 -2.63 41.67 0.83
C GLN A 335 -3.13 42.86 1.66
N ILE A 336 -2.71 42.92 2.91
CA ILE A 336 -3.04 44.01 3.83
C ILE A 336 -1.80 44.81 4.19
N GLU A 337 -1.96 46.12 4.35
CA GLU A 337 -0.88 46.99 4.81
C GLU A 337 -1.02 47.22 6.32
N VAL A 338 -0.03 46.75 7.08
CA VAL A 338 0.00 46.89 8.54
C VAL A 338 1.29 47.61 8.93
N ARG A 339 1.15 48.82 9.49
CA ARG A 339 2.28 49.66 9.95
C ARG A 339 3.32 49.91 8.84
N GLY A 340 2.87 50.17 7.61
CA GLY A 340 3.73 50.50 6.46
C GLY A 340 4.44 49.30 5.81
N ARG A 341 4.09 48.06 6.19
CA ARG A 341 4.59 46.83 5.55
C ARG A 341 3.42 46.05 4.95
N ARG A 342 3.56 45.66 3.69
CA ARG A 342 2.62 44.75 3.02
C ARG A 342 2.80 43.34 3.59
N GLN A 343 1.69 42.72 3.98
CA GLN A 343 1.67 41.36 4.50
C GLN A 343 0.49 40.63 3.89
N GLU A 344 0.69 39.36 3.55
CA GLU A 344 -0.40 38.49 3.13
C GLU A 344 -1.15 37.98 4.35
N ALA A 345 -2.48 38.00 4.27
CA ALA A 345 -3.36 37.50 5.31
C ALA A 345 -4.52 36.73 4.71
N VAL A 346 -4.91 35.66 5.39
CA VAL A 346 -6.14 34.93 5.14
C VAL A 346 -7.31 35.72 5.72
N LYS A 347 -8.32 35.98 4.90
CA LYS A 347 -9.57 36.62 5.30
C LYS A 347 -10.59 35.58 5.70
N VAL A 348 -11.12 35.73 6.91
CA VAL A 348 -12.15 34.85 7.48
C VAL A 348 -13.35 35.68 7.89
N LEU A 349 -14.53 35.31 7.40
CA LEU A 349 -15.82 35.94 7.71
C LEU A 349 -16.49 35.22 8.88
N TYR A 350 -16.99 36.00 9.82
CA TYR A 350 -17.73 35.55 11.00
C TYR A 350 -19.20 35.97 10.88
N ARG A 351 -20.00 35.66 11.90
CA ARG A 351 -21.42 36.05 11.93
C ARG A 351 -21.54 37.58 11.89
N ASP A 352 -22.61 38.09 11.30
CA ASP A 352 -22.87 39.53 11.14
C ASP A 352 -21.86 40.25 10.20
N GLU A 353 -21.23 39.51 9.27
CA GLU A 353 -20.21 40.00 8.33
C GLU A 353 -18.92 40.53 8.99
N ASP A 354 -18.69 40.20 10.26
CA ASP A 354 -17.45 40.46 10.97
C ASP A 354 -16.24 39.83 10.24
N VAL A 355 -15.15 40.59 10.03
CA VAL A 355 -13.96 40.12 9.30
C VAL A 355 -12.78 39.93 10.24
N LEU A 356 -12.08 38.80 10.11
CA LEU A 356 -10.80 38.54 10.74
C LEU A 356 -9.73 38.31 9.67
N TYR A 357 -8.64 39.08 9.76
CA TYR A 357 -7.43 38.88 8.96
C TYR A 357 -6.40 38.08 9.76
N VAL A 358 -6.01 36.92 9.25
CA VAL A 358 -5.01 36.04 9.88
C VAL A 358 -3.75 36.03 9.03
N ASN A 359 -2.66 36.56 9.58
CA ASN A 359 -1.36 36.58 8.90
C ASN A 359 -0.89 35.16 8.53
N VAL A 360 -0.19 35.01 7.40
CA VAL A 360 0.39 33.72 6.94
C VAL A 360 1.25 33.04 8.01
N ASN A 361 2.01 33.79 8.81
CA ASN A 361 2.82 33.24 9.91
C ASN A 361 1.98 32.68 11.08
N ALA A 362 0.69 33.05 11.15
CA ALA A 362 -0.26 32.58 12.16
C ALA A 362 -1.22 31.51 11.62
N LEU A 363 -0.96 30.94 10.44
CA LEU A 363 -1.78 29.89 9.84
C LEU A 363 -1.92 28.65 10.73
N TYR A 364 -0.94 28.37 11.60
CA TYR A 364 -1.05 27.29 12.60
C TYR A 364 -2.25 27.45 13.56
N LYS A 365 -2.90 28.63 13.60
CA LYS A 365 -4.12 28.89 14.38
C LYS A 365 -5.41 28.60 13.61
N LEU A 366 -5.31 28.36 12.32
CA LEU A 366 -6.43 28.07 11.43
C LEU A 366 -6.45 26.57 11.13
N HIS A 367 -7.64 25.98 11.22
CA HIS A 367 -7.87 24.58 10.87
C HIS A 367 -9.13 24.46 10.03
N LYS A 368 -9.15 23.57 9.04
CA LYS A 368 -10.39 23.24 8.30
C LYS A 368 -11.42 22.65 9.27
N TYR A 369 -12.66 23.15 9.24
CA TYR A 369 -13.75 22.58 10.03
C TYR A 369 -14.12 21.21 9.48
N LYS A 370 -14.03 20.16 10.30
CA LYS A 370 -14.44 18.80 9.96
C LYS A 370 -15.71 18.44 10.76
N GLY A 371 -16.85 18.44 10.10
CA GLY A 371 -18.18 18.14 10.67
C GLY A 371 -18.79 16.86 10.10
N LYS A 372 -20.01 16.51 10.55
CA LYS A 372 -20.80 15.44 9.90
C LYS A 372 -21.27 15.93 8.51
N GLU A 373 -21.23 15.06 7.51
CA GLU A 373 -21.76 15.39 6.17
C GLU A 373 -23.18 15.96 6.23
N GLY A 374 -23.42 17.03 5.48
CA GLY A 374 -24.70 17.73 5.43
C GLY A 374 -25.01 18.67 6.60
N PHE A 375 -24.14 18.75 7.62
CA PHE A 375 -24.31 19.68 8.74
C PHE A 375 -23.49 20.97 8.54
N GLN A 376 -24.17 22.11 8.41
CA GLN A 376 -23.52 23.43 8.37
C GLN A 376 -23.37 24.00 9.80
N PRO A 377 -22.15 24.32 10.24
CA PRO A 377 -21.93 24.91 11.55
C PRO A 377 -22.42 26.36 11.61
N ALA A 378 -22.92 26.78 12.78
CA ALA A 378 -23.22 28.17 13.03
C ALA A 378 -21.92 28.99 13.15
N LEU A 379 -21.83 30.10 12.40
CA LEU A 379 -20.72 31.03 12.50
C LEU A 379 -20.66 31.66 13.90
N THR A 380 -19.44 31.79 14.41
CA THR A 380 -19.19 32.43 15.70
C THR A 380 -19.30 33.95 15.53
N LYS A 381 -19.71 34.67 16.58
CA LYS A 381 -19.69 36.14 16.62
C LYS A 381 -18.45 36.62 17.36
N LEU A 382 -17.67 37.52 16.75
CA LEU A 382 -16.48 38.07 17.37
C LEU A 382 -16.85 38.86 18.64
N GLY A 383 -16.00 38.78 19.68
CA GLY A 383 -16.20 39.48 20.94
C GLY A 383 -17.35 39.00 21.85
N SER A 384 -18.16 38.01 21.42
CA SER A 384 -19.36 37.56 22.17
C SER A 384 -19.08 36.63 23.36
N GLY A 385 -17.84 36.14 23.52
CA GLY A 385 -17.45 35.13 24.52
C GLY A 385 -18.11 33.76 24.35
N GLN A 386 -18.94 33.56 23.31
CA GLN A 386 -19.63 32.29 23.03
C GLN A 386 -18.63 31.15 22.78
N TRP A 387 -17.53 31.46 22.08
CA TRP A 387 -16.46 30.50 21.82
C TRP A 387 -15.75 30.06 23.08
N GLU A 388 -15.38 30.99 23.97
CA GLU A 388 -14.74 30.69 25.25
C GLU A 388 -15.63 29.82 26.15
N LYS A 389 -16.93 30.14 26.24
CA LYS A 389 -17.90 29.31 26.97
C LYS A 389 -18.01 27.91 26.37
N THR A 390 -18.05 27.80 25.05
CA THR A 390 -18.10 26.51 24.33
C THR A 390 -16.81 25.71 24.56
N LYS A 391 -15.64 26.35 24.50
CA LYS A 391 -14.33 25.78 24.78
C LYS A 391 -14.23 25.31 26.23
N SER A 392 -14.69 26.11 27.19
CA SER A 392 -14.72 25.75 28.62
C SER A 392 -15.65 24.57 28.92
N ARG A 393 -16.89 24.59 28.39
CA ARG A 393 -17.83 23.47 28.52
C ARG A 393 -17.29 22.19 27.90
N THR A 394 -16.68 22.29 26.72
CA THR A 394 -16.06 21.15 26.03
C THR A 394 -14.86 20.63 26.80
N LYS A 395 -14.01 21.52 27.33
CA LYS A 395 -12.89 21.17 28.21
C LYS A 395 -13.36 20.41 29.46
N SER A 396 -14.47 20.81 30.09
CA SER A 396 -15.05 20.08 31.22
C SER A 396 -15.48 18.66 30.81
N ARG A 397 -16.20 18.51 29.70
CA ARG A 397 -16.61 17.19 29.19
C ARG A 397 -15.41 16.29 28.84
N VAL A 398 -14.36 16.86 28.24
CA VAL A 398 -13.11 16.14 27.95
C VAL A 398 -12.43 15.71 29.25
N LYS A 399 -12.41 16.56 30.28
CA LYS A 399 -11.91 16.20 31.62
C LYS A 399 -12.70 15.07 32.26
N ASP A 400 -14.02 15.05 32.12
CA ASP A 400 -14.85 13.97 32.69
C ASP A 400 -14.54 12.63 32.00
N ILE A 401 -14.41 12.62 30.66
CA ILE A 401 -14.00 11.41 29.92
C ILE A 401 -12.59 10.97 30.34
N ALA A 402 -11.64 11.91 30.45
CA ALA A 402 -10.29 11.62 30.90
C ALA A 402 -10.28 11.04 32.33
N ARG A 403 -11.11 11.57 33.25
CA ARG A 403 -11.25 11.05 34.61
C ARG A 403 -11.76 9.60 34.62
N ASP A 404 -12.77 9.30 33.80
CA ASP A 404 -13.30 7.94 33.70
C ASP A 404 -12.29 6.95 33.12
N LEU A 405 -11.47 7.39 32.16
CA LEU A 405 -10.36 6.60 31.59
C LEU A 405 -9.25 6.36 32.63
N ILE A 406 -8.83 7.40 33.36
CA ILE A 406 -7.83 7.27 34.44
C ILE A 406 -8.33 6.29 35.51
N LYS A 407 -9.60 6.34 35.88
CA LYS A 407 -10.20 5.37 36.82
C LYS A 407 -10.15 3.94 36.29
N LEU A 408 -10.41 3.73 35.00
CA LEU A 408 -10.31 2.41 34.37
C LEU A 408 -8.86 1.91 34.41
N TYR A 409 -7.90 2.77 34.06
CA TYR A 409 -6.48 2.40 34.04
C TYR A 409 -5.92 2.16 35.45
N ALA A 410 -6.33 2.95 36.44
CA ALA A 410 -5.98 2.72 37.84
C ALA A 410 -6.51 1.36 38.35
N ARG A 411 -7.72 0.97 37.95
CA ARG A 411 -8.25 -0.37 38.25
C ARG A 411 -7.44 -1.48 37.57
N ARG A 412 -7.01 -1.27 36.32
CA ARG A 412 -6.20 -2.25 35.58
C ARG A 412 -4.80 -2.42 36.17
N LYS A 413 -4.14 -1.33 36.57
CA LYS A 413 -2.84 -1.40 37.27
C LYS A 413 -2.91 -2.08 38.65
N GLN A 414 -4.10 -2.15 39.24
CA GLN A 414 -4.35 -2.84 40.51
C GLN A 414 -4.89 -4.25 40.31
N SER A 415 -5.25 -4.63 39.07
CA SER A 415 -5.70 -5.98 38.75
C SER A 415 -4.50 -6.85 38.45
N ASP A 416 -4.50 -8.07 38.98
CA ASP A 416 -3.49 -9.07 38.67
C ASP A 416 -3.79 -9.62 37.26
N GLY A 417 -2.99 -9.22 36.28
CA GLY A 417 -3.06 -9.76 34.93
C GLY A 417 -2.36 -11.11 34.80
N PHE A 418 -2.31 -11.63 33.57
CA PHE A 418 -1.56 -12.83 33.25
C PHE A 418 -0.35 -12.46 32.40
N ALA A 419 0.85 -12.65 32.96
CA ALA A 419 2.10 -12.47 32.23
C ALA A 419 2.36 -13.70 31.35
N PHE A 420 2.24 -13.53 30.03
CA PHE A 420 2.52 -14.58 29.05
C PHE A 420 4.03 -14.89 28.98
N SER A 421 4.37 -16.15 28.72
CA SER A 421 5.74 -16.65 28.64
C SER A 421 6.48 -16.13 27.40
N GLU A 422 7.80 -16.34 27.33
CA GLU A 422 8.59 -15.97 26.14
C GLU A 422 8.21 -16.79 24.89
N ASP A 423 8.61 -16.31 23.71
CA ASP A 423 8.27 -16.95 22.44
C ASP A 423 8.94 -18.32 22.28
N THR A 424 8.12 -19.35 22.03
CA THR A 424 8.57 -20.70 21.74
C THR A 424 9.08 -20.85 20.29
N VAL A 425 9.65 -22.01 19.98
CA VAL A 425 10.01 -22.39 18.60
C VAL A 425 8.81 -22.35 17.66
N TRP A 426 7.62 -22.79 18.11
CA TRP A 426 6.41 -22.75 17.30
C TRP A 426 5.97 -21.31 16.99
N GLN A 427 6.11 -20.38 17.93
CA GLN A 427 5.81 -18.97 17.67
C GLN A 427 6.68 -18.43 16.54
N ARG A 428 7.98 -18.75 16.56
CA ARG A 428 8.95 -18.31 15.55
C ARG A 428 8.70 -18.97 14.20
N GLU A 429 8.38 -20.25 14.18
CA GLU A 429 7.99 -20.98 12.96
C GLU A 429 6.71 -20.38 12.33
N LEU A 430 5.73 -20.04 13.16
CA LEU A 430 4.53 -19.34 12.69
C LEU A 430 4.91 -18.00 12.06
N GLU A 431 5.68 -17.16 12.76
CA GLU A 431 6.08 -15.84 12.25
C GLU A 431 6.94 -15.93 10.97
N ALA A 432 7.85 -16.90 10.89
CA ALA A 432 8.67 -17.16 9.71
C ALA A 432 7.85 -17.71 8.53
N SER A 433 6.81 -18.52 8.77
CA SER A 433 5.94 -19.03 7.70
C SER A 433 4.97 -17.98 7.12
N PHE A 434 5.04 -16.72 7.57
CA PHE A 434 4.21 -15.67 6.98
C PHE A 434 4.61 -15.41 5.52
N GLN A 435 3.64 -15.40 4.62
CA GLN A 435 3.87 -15.28 3.17
C GLN A 435 4.28 -13.87 2.70
N PHE A 436 4.22 -12.88 3.59
CA PHE A 436 4.57 -11.49 3.29
C PHE A 436 5.72 -11.03 4.20
N GLU A 437 6.51 -10.07 3.73
CA GLU A 437 7.48 -9.38 4.57
C GLU A 437 6.76 -8.40 5.50
N ASP A 438 7.16 -8.40 6.78
CA ASP A 438 6.64 -7.42 7.72
C ASP A 438 7.19 -6.04 7.39
N THR A 439 6.31 -5.04 7.34
CA THR A 439 6.77 -3.65 7.32
C THR A 439 7.43 -3.30 8.66
N PRO A 440 8.31 -2.27 8.73
CA PRO A 440 8.92 -1.85 9.99
C PRO A 440 7.87 -1.55 11.08
N ASP A 441 6.74 -0.95 10.69
CA ASP A 441 5.65 -0.66 11.61
C ASP A 441 4.93 -1.94 12.09
N GLN A 442 4.79 -2.95 11.22
CA GLN A 442 4.23 -4.25 11.59
C GLN A 442 5.14 -4.98 12.58
N ALA A 443 6.45 -5.04 12.31
CA ALA A 443 7.43 -5.65 13.19
C ALA A 443 7.43 -4.98 14.57
N ALA A 444 7.57 -3.64 14.61
CA ALA A 444 7.52 -2.89 15.85
C ALA A 444 6.19 -3.06 16.61
N THR A 445 5.07 -3.18 15.89
CA THR A 445 3.77 -3.43 16.50
C THR A 445 3.67 -4.84 17.08
N THR A 446 4.17 -5.85 16.36
CA THR A 446 4.25 -7.24 16.84
C THR A 446 5.07 -7.31 18.13
N ASP A 447 6.24 -6.68 18.16
CA ASP A 447 7.11 -6.67 19.35
C ASP A 447 6.46 -5.97 20.53
N ALA A 448 5.83 -4.81 20.29
CA ALA A 448 5.11 -4.08 21.33
C ALA A 448 3.94 -4.88 21.91
N VAL A 449 3.15 -5.56 21.07
CA VAL A 449 2.06 -6.44 21.54
C VAL A 449 2.61 -7.60 22.37
N LYS A 450 3.69 -8.26 21.92
CA LYS A 450 4.28 -9.40 22.64
C LYS A 450 4.92 -8.95 23.96
N SER A 451 5.54 -7.78 23.99
CA SER A 451 6.11 -7.19 25.21
C SER A 451 5.03 -6.89 26.23
N ASP A 452 3.93 -6.23 25.83
CA ASP A 452 2.83 -5.92 26.74
C ASP A 452 2.19 -7.19 27.31
N MET A 453 2.03 -8.24 26.49
CA MET A 453 1.52 -9.54 26.93
C MET A 453 2.46 -10.20 27.96
N GLY A 454 3.77 -9.90 27.95
CA GLY A 454 4.70 -10.42 28.95
C GLY A 454 4.62 -9.72 30.31
N GLU A 455 3.88 -8.62 30.43
CA GLU A 455 3.77 -7.87 31.67
C GLU A 455 2.71 -8.45 32.63
N ALA A 456 2.90 -8.24 33.94
CA ALA A 456 1.93 -8.66 34.94
C ALA A 456 0.63 -7.82 34.94
N THR A 457 0.64 -6.66 34.28
CA THR A 457 -0.55 -5.80 34.17
C THR A 457 -1.28 -6.07 32.86
N PRO A 458 -2.63 -6.17 32.87
CA PRO A 458 -3.36 -6.50 31.65
C PRO A 458 -3.11 -5.49 30.51
N MET A 459 -2.80 -5.97 29.30
CA MET A 459 -2.60 -5.16 28.09
C MET A 459 -3.89 -4.46 27.61
N ASP A 460 -3.87 -3.18 27.24
CA ASP A 460 -4.94 -2.51 26.47
C ASP A 460 -4.37 -1.70 25.30
N ARG A 461 -4.01 -2.41 24.23
CA ARG A 461 -3.38 -1.83 23.05
C ARG A 461 -4.37 -1.59 21.92
N LEU A 462 -4.26 -0.44 21.27
CA LEU A 462 -4.94 -0.12 20.03
C LEU A 462 -3.95 -0.18 18.86
N VAL A 463 -4.25 -1.00 17.87
CA VAL A 463 -3.52 -1.07 16.60
C VAL A 463 -4.35 -0.39 15.52
N CYS A 464 -3.82 0.73 15.00
CA CYS A 464 -4.40 1.47 13.89
C CYS A 464 -3.58 1.23 12.63
N GLY A 465 -4.25 1.05 11.49
CA GLY A 465 -3.57 1.00 10.19
C GLY A 465 -4.58 0.75 9.10
N ASP A 466 -4.31 1.12 7.85
CA ASP A 466 -5.31 1.02 6.78
C ASP A 466 -5.73 -0.44 6.48
N VAL A 467 -6.82 -0.63 5.74
CA VAL A 467 -7.26 -1.94 5.27
C VAL A 467 -6.13 -2.58 4.45
N GLY A 468 -5.82 -3.84 4.76
CA GLY A 468 -4.72 -4.57 4.09
C GLY A 468 -3.34 -4.37 4.73
N PHE A 469 -3.17 -3.52 5.74
CA PHE A 469 -1.86 -3.28 6.38
C PHE A 469 -1.47 -4.37 7.41
N GLY A 470 -1.99 -5.59 7.27
CA GLY A 470 -1.57 -6.74 8.10
C GLY A 470 -2.00 -6.71 9.57
N LYS A 471 -2.97 -5.88 9.97
CA LYS A 471 -3.54 -5.87 11.34
C LYS A 471 -3.97 -7.27 11.82
N THR A 472 -4.56 -8.06 10.92
CA THR A 472 -5.00 -9.42 11.20
C THR A 472 -3.84 -10.34 11.55
N GLU A 473 -2.67 -10.19 10.92
CA GLU A 473 -1.51 -11.04 11.22
C GLU A 473 -0.98 -10.76 12.64
N ILE A 474 -0.93 -9.48 13.06
CA ILE A 474 -0.56 -9.12 14.44
C ILE A 474 -1.50 -9.77 15.46
N ALA A 475 -2.81 -9.77 15.18
CA ALA A 475 -3.79 -10.45 16.02
C ALA A 475 -3.63 -11.97 16.05
N ILE A 476 -3.27 -12.60 14.93
CA ILE A 476 -3.00 -14.04 14.87
C ILE A 476 -1.77 -14.40 15.71
N ARG A 477 -0.68 -13.62 15.61
CA ARG A 477 0.53 -13.83 16.40
C ARG A 477 0.27 -13.71 17.89
N ALA A 478 -0.48 -12.69 18.31
CA ALA A 478 -0.91 -12.52 19.69
C ALA A 478 -1.82 -13.67 20.17
N ALA A 479 -2.78 -14.08 19.34
CA ALA A 479 -3.65 -15.22 19.67
C ALA A 479 -2.87 -16.52 19.84
N PHE A 480 -1.91 -16.78 18.95
CA PHE A 480 -1.10 -17.99 19.01
C PHE A 480 -0.17 -18.01 20.23
N LYS A 481 0.40 -16.86 20.61
CA LYS A 481 1.14 -16.71 21.87
C LYS A 481 0.26 -17.06 23.08
N ALA A 482 -0.97 -16.54 23.13
CA ALA A 482 -1.88 -16.82 24.24
C ALA A 482 -2.27 -18.29 24.34
N VAL A 483 -2.53 -18.96 23.21
CA VAL A 483 -2.89 -20.38 23.17
C VAL A 483 -1.75 -21.28 23.65
N GLN A 484 -0.49 -20.91 23.38
CA GLN A 484 0.67 -21.70 23.82
C GLN A 484 0.82 -21.75 25.35
N ASP A 485 0.32 -20.74 26.07
CA ASP A 485 0.24 -20.73 27.53
C ASP A 485 -1.07 -21.34 28.06
N GLY A 486 -1.84 -22.02 27.21
CA GLY A 486 -3.09 -22.68 27.57
C GLY A 486 -4.25 -21.72 27.82
N LYS A 487 -4.14 -20.45 27.42
CA LYS A 487 -5.21 -19.46 27.54
C LYS A 487 -6.14 -19.47 26.32
N GLN A 488 -7.42 -19.30 26.58
CA GLN A 488 -8.41 -19.13 25.51
C GLN A 488 -8.39 -17.71 24.95
N VAL A 489 -8.72 -17.58 23.67
CA VAL A 489 -8.77 -16.31 22.93
C VAL A 489 -10.16 -16.07 22.36
N ALA A 490 -10.67 -14.86 22.55
CA ALA A 490 -11.93 -14.40 21.95
C ALA A 490 -11.67 -13.32 20.89
N VAL A 491 -12.10 -13.56 19.66
CA VAL A 491 -12.01 -12.59 18.55
C VAL A 491 -13.40 -12.05 18.23
N LEU A 492 -13.67 -10.82 18.65
CA LEU A 492 -14.95 -10.14 18.49
C LEU A 492 -14.95 -9.24 17.25
N VAL A 493 -15.89 -9.49 16.34
CA VAL A 493 -16.03 -8.79 15.06
C VAL A 493 -17.46 -8.26 14.84
N PRO A 494 -17.68 -7.21 14.04
CA PRO A 494 -18.98 -6.55 13.98
C PRO A 494 -20.00 -7.28 13.09
N THR A 495 -19.56 -8.06 12.10
CA THR A 495 -20.44 -8.71 11.12
C THR A 495 -20.18 -10.21 11.01
N THR A 496 -21.20 -10.97 10.62
CA THR A 496 -21.09 -12.42 10.38
C THR A 496 -20.09 -12.75 9.27
N VAL A 497 -20.00 -11.90 8.24
CA VAL A 497 -19.04 -12.07 7.13
C VAL A 497 -17.61 -11.91 7.63
N LEU A 498 -17.33 -10.87 8.43
CA LEU A 498 -16.01 -10.71 9.04
C LEU A 498 -15.69 -11.86 9.99
N ALA A 499 -16.68 -12.40 10.71
CA ALA A 499 -16.47 -13.57 11.58
C ALA A 499 -16.03 -14.79 10.77
N MET A 500 -16.67 -15.02 9.62
CA MET A 500 -16.30 -16.10 8.72
C MET A 500 -14.92 -15.87 8.09
N GLN A 501 -14.61 -14.64 7.70
CA GLN A 501 -13.30 -14.27 7.13
C GLN A 501 -12.19 -14.51 8.13
N HIS A 502 -12.29 -13.94 9.34
CA HIS A 502 -11.30 -14.14 10.41
C HIS A 502 -11.18 -15.62 10.79
N TRP A 503 -12.29 -16.34 10.96
CA TRP A 503 -12.25 -17.78 11.25
C TRP A 503 -11.52 -18.58 10.16
N ARG A 504 -11.76 -18.31 8.88
CA ARG A 504 -11.04 -18.95 7.76
C ARG A 504 -9.56 -18.61 7.78
N THR A 505 -9.21 -17.33 7.92
CA THR A 505 -7.82 -16.88 7.93
C THR A 505 -7.04 -17.47 9.10
N ILE A 506 -7.59 -17.41 10.32
CA ILE A 506 -6.94 -17.95 11.52
C ILE A 506 -6.79 -19.48 11.39
N ARG A 507 -7.84 -20.18 10.93
CA ARG A 507 -7.80 -21.64 10.74
C ARG A 507 -6.77 -22.07 9.70
N GLU A 508 -6.70 -21.37 8.57
CA GLU A 508 -5.70 -21.66 7.54
C GLU A 508 -4.29 -21.37 8.03
N ARG A 509 -4.11 -20.24 8.74
CA ARG A 509 -2.81 -19.80 9.26
C ARG A 509 -2.27 -20.72 10.35
N LEU A 510 -3.15 -21.29 11.17
CA LEU A 510 -2.79 -22.18 12.29
C LEU A 510 -3.00 -23.68 11.97
N LYS A 511 -3.21 -24.06 10.70
CA LYS A 511 -3.55 -25.44 10.31
C LYS A 511 -2.52 -26.51 10.69
N ASN A 512 -1.26 -26.11 10.81
CA ASN A 512 -0.14 -27.02 11.14
C ASN A 512 0.05 -27.20 12.65
N TYR A 513 -0.76 -26.52 13.47
CA TYR A 513 -0.65 -26.53 14.93
C TYR A 513 -1.89 -27.18 15.57
N PRO A 514 -1.75 -27.81 16.74
CA PRO A 514 -2.86 -28.47 17.43
C PRO A 514 -3.77 -27.46 18.16
N VAL A 515 -4.33 -26.48 17.42
CA VAL A 515 -5.18 -25.41 17.95
C VAL A 515 -6.62 -25.60 17.46
N ARG A 516 -7.58 -25.75 18.38
CA ARG A 516 -9.01 -25.85 18.05
C ARG A 516 -9.63 -24.47 17.92
N ILE A 517 -10.05 -24.14 16.70
CA ILE A 517 -10.62 -22.83 16.36
C ILE A 517 -12.09 -23.00 15.96
N ASP A 518 -12.98 -22.28 16.64
CA ASP A 518 -14.41 -22.31 16.35
C ASP A 518 -14.99 -20.92 16.08
N MET A 519 -16.25 -20.88 15.63
CA MET A 519 -16.94 -19.64 15.28
C MET A 519 -18.35 -19.58 15.86
N LEU A 520 -18.69 -18.46 16.52
CA LEU A 520 -20.05 -18.14 16.97
C LEU A 520 -20.69 -17.06 16.09
N SER A 521 -21.47 -17.48 15.11
CA SER A 521 -22.12 -16.58 14.15
C SER A 521 -23.47 -17.11 13.68
N ARG A 522 -24.23 -16.28 12.95
CA ARG A 522 -25.51 -16.66 12.35
C ARG A 522 -25.42 -17.76 11.29
N PHE A 523 -24.21 -18.05 10.78
CA PHE A 523 -24.00 -19.12 9.79
C PHE A 523 -23.80 -20.50 10.42
N ARG A 524 -23.83 -20.61 11.76
CA ARG A 524 -23.76 -21.91 12.46
C ARG A 524 -25.15 -22.38 12.85
N SER A 525 -25.37 -23.69 12.77
CA SER A 525 -26.60 -24.30 13.27
C SER A 525 -26.67 -24.25 14.79
N SER A 526 -27.88 -24.36 15.36
CA SER A 526 -28.07 -24.37 16.81
C SER A 526 -27.34 -25.52 17.51
N ALA A 527 -27.16 -26.66 16.84
CA ALA A 527 -26.39 -27.79 17.35
C ALA A 527 -24.90 -27.45 17.44
N GLN A 528 -24.33 -26.88 16.37
CA GLN A 528 -22.93 -26.44 16.33
C GLN A 528 -22.66 -25.36 17.38
N ILE A 529 -23.54 -24.37 17.52
CA ILE A 529 -23.40 -23.33 18.55
C ILE A 529 -23.36 -23.94 19.94
N ARG A 530 -24.22 -24.93 20.24
CA ARG A 530 -24.25 -25.60 21.55
C ARG A 530 -22.95 -26.36 21.80
N GLU A 531 -22.45 -27.08 20.80
CA GLU A 531 -21.15 -27.78 20.87
C GLU A 531 -20.00 -26.80 21.14
N SER A 532 -19.95 -25.66 20.44
CA SER A 532 -18.92 -24.64 20.66
C SER A 532 -18.97 -24.07 22.08
N LEU A 533 -20.17 -23.83 22.62
CA LEU A 533 -20.35 -23.29 23.99
C LEU A 533 -19.92 -24.31 25.06
N GLU A 534 -20.27 -25.58 24.89
CA GLU A 534 -19.81 -26.66 25.78
C GLU A 534 -18.29 -26.83 25.70
N GLY A 535 -17.72 -26.78 24.49
CA GLY A 535 -16.27 -26.82 24.25
C GLY A 535 -15.52 -25.64 24.86
N LEU A 536 -16.08 -24.43 24.81
CA LEU A 536 -15.51 -23.25 25.47
C LEU A 536 -15.48 -23.39 26.99
N LYS A 537 -16.58 -23.85 27.58
CA LYS A 537 -16.69 -24.08 29.03
C LYS A 537 -15.76 -25.20 29.52
N ALA A 538 -15.56 -26.24 28.71
CA ALA A 538 -14.63 -27.32 29.02
C ALA A 538 -13.14 -26.94 28.78
N GLY A 539 -12.87 -25.84 28.08
CA GLY A 539 -11.53 -25.44 27.64
C GLY A 539 -10.97 -26.32 26.51
N GLN A 540 -11.84 -26.92 25.70
CA GLN A 540 -11.45 -27.68 24.52
C GLN A 540 -11.32 -26.80 23.27
N VAL A 541 -11.94 -25.62 23.26
CA VAL A 541 -11.86 -24.64 22.17
C VAL A 541 -10.87 -23.55 22.61
N ASP A 542 -9.78 -23.41 21.87
CA ASP A 542 -8.69 -22.48 22.19
C ASP A 542 -9.01 -21.07 21.68
N ILE A 543 -9.51 -20.96 20.45
CA ILE A 543 -9.84 -19.67 19.83
C ILE A 543 -11.29 -19.70 19.37
N VAL A 544 -12.07 -18.68 19.75
CA VAL A 544 -13.42 -18.46 19.22
C VAL A 544 -13.53 -17.12 18.51
N VAL A 545 -13.97 -17.17 17.25
CA VAL A 545 -14.29 -15.98 16.46
C VAL A 545 -15.79 -15.76 16.46
N GLY A 546 -16.26 -14.55 16.75
CA GLY A 546 -17.69 -14.36 16.80
C GLY A 546 -18.15 -12.92 16.74
N THR A 547 -19.45 -12.81 16.48
CA THR A 547 -20.13 -11.50 16.46
C THR A 547 -20.50 -11.06 17.88
N HIS A 548 -21.37 -10.07 18.02
CA HIS A 548 -22.01 -9.70 19.29
C HIS A 548 -22.58 -10.87 20.10
N ARG A 549 -22.81 -12.06 19.49
CA ARG A 549 -23.17 -13.28 20.20
C ARG A 549 -22.14 -13.66 21.28
N LEU A 550 -20.85 -13.41 21.08
CA LEU A 550 -19.79 -13.72 22.05
C LEU A 550 -19.96 -13.03 23.40
N VAL A 551 -20.61 -11.86 23.43
CA VAL A 551 -20.85 -11.12 24.69
C VAL A 551 -22.19 -11.47 25.35
N SER A 552 -22.81 -12.57 24.95
CA SER A 552 -24.05 -13.04 25.57
C SER A 552 -23.78 -13.69 26.92
N LYS A 553 -24.78 -13.75 27.80
CA LYS A 553 -24.61 -14.24 29.18
C LYS A 553 -24.30 -15.74 29.28
N ASP A 554 -24.65 -16.50 28.27
CA ASP A 554 -24.49 -17.96 28.17
C ASP A 554 -23.13 -18.38 27.59
N VAL A 555 -22.26 -17.42 27.27
CA VAL A 555 -20.90 -17.69 26.83
C VAL A 555 -20.00 -17.71 28.07
N GLU A 556 -19.56 -18.88 28.46
CA GLU A 556 -18.67 -19.11 29.61
C GLU A 556 -17.32 -19.66 29.11
N PHE A 557 -16.24 -18.95 29.42
CA PHE A 557 -14.87 -19.41 29.16
C PHE A 557 -14.34 -20.13 30.39
N ARG A 558 -13.50 -21.16 30.18
CA ARG A 558 -12.75 -21.80 31.25
C ARG A 558 -11.63 -20.90 31.76
N ASP A 559 -10.86 -20.32 30.85
CA ASP A 559 -9.70 -19.47 31.17
C ASP A 559 -9.39 -18.53 29.99
N LEU A 560 -10.10 -17.40 29.91
CA LEU A 560 -9.91 -16.40 28.86
C LEU A 560 -8.69 -15.54 29.18
N GLY A 561 -7.65 -15.58 28.33
CA GLY A 561 -6.45 -14.76 28.50
C GLY A 561 -6.35 -13.57 27.55
N LEU A 562 -6.94 -13.65 26.35
CA LEU A 562 -6.84 -12.58 25.35
C LEU A 562 -8.17 -12.28 24.66
N LEU A 563 -8.51 -10.99 24.60
CA LEU A 563 -9.66 -10.45 23.88
C LEU A 563 -9.20 -9.57 22.71
N ILE A 564 -9.48 -10.02 21.48
CA ILE A 564 -9.21 -9.27 20.26
C ILE A 564 -10.52 -8.64 19.78
N VAL A 565 -10.53 -7.32 19.54
CA VAL A 565 -11.72 -6.59 19.07
C VAL A 565 -11.41 -5.90 17.76
N ASP A 566 -12.08 -6.29 16.69
CA ASP A 566 -11.92 -5.66 15.37
C ASP A 566 -13.05 -4.66 15.08
N GLU A 567 -12.68 -3.49 14.54
CA GLU A 567 -13.57 -2.38 14.19
C GLU A 567 -14.57 -2.00 15.31
N GLU A 568 -14.03 -1.73 16.51
CA GLU A 568 -14.80 -1.45 17.74
C GLU A 568 -15.92 -0.40 17.53
N GLN A 569 -15.71 0.57 16.66
CA GLN A 569 -16.65 1.65 16.37
C GLN A 569 -17.99 1.16 15.81
N ARG A 570 -18.03 0.01 15.12
CA ARG A 570 -19.26 -0.55 14.54
C ARG A 570 -20.16 -1.24 15.56
N PHE A 571 -19.70 -1.45 16.80
CA PHE A 571 -20.54 -2.03 17.86
C PHE A 571 -21.48 -1.00 18.53
N GLY A 572 -22.68 -1.48 18.87
CA GLY A 572 -23.66 -0.72 19.66
C GLY A 572 -23.24 -0.52 21.12
N VAL A 573 -23.94 0.38 21.81
CA VAL A 573 -23.62 0.81 23.18
C VAL A 573 -23.63 -0.36 24.19
N SER A 574 -24.61 -1.26 24.07
CA SER A 574 -24.76 -2.41 24.98
C SER A 574 -23.58 -3.39 24.91
N VAL A 575 -23.01 -3.60 23.72
CA VAL A 575 -21.81 -4.45 23.55
C VAL A 575 -20.60 -3.75 24.16
N LYS A 576 -20.45 -2.44 23.94
CA LYS A 576 -19.35 -1.65 24.50
C LYS A 576 -19.35 -1.64 26.03
N GLU A 577 -20.51 -1.58 26.67
CA GLU A 577 -20.62 -1.68 28.13
C GLU A 577 -20.19 -3.05 28.67
N LYS A 578 -20.53 -4.14 27.97
CA LYS A 578 -20.09 -5.48 28.35
C LYS A 578 -18.59 -5.66 28.15
N LEU A 579 -18.04 -5.13 27.06
CA LEU A 579 -16.59 -5.14 26.82
C LEU A 579 -15.84 -4.40 27.92
N ARG A 580 -16.32 -3.23 28.38
CA ARG A 580 -15.70 -2.51 29.51
C ARG A 580 -15.57 -3.35 30.78
N LYS A 581 -16.48 -4.31 31.02
CA LYS A 581 -16.40 -5.22 32.16
C LYS A 581 -15.41 -6.35 31.93
N MET A 582 -15.42 -6.96 30.74
CA MET A 582 -14.48 -8.04 30.39
C MET A 582 -13.03 -7.56 30.31
N ARG A 583 -12.81 -6.31 29.86
CA ARG A 583 -11.48 -5.73 29.71
C ARG A 583 -10.73 -5.54 31.03
N VAL A 584 -11.38 -5.56 32.20
CA VAL A 584 -10.69 -5.16 33.44
C VAL A 584 -9.53 -6.09 33.77
N ASP A 585 -9.71 -7.40 33.53
CA ASP A 585 -8.80 -8.46 33.99
C ASP A 585 -8.22 -9.29 32.84
N VAL A 586 -8.44 -8.89 31.59
CA VAL A 586 -8.07 -9.64 30.39
C VAL A 586 -7.32 -8.75 29.42
N ASP A 587 -6.22 -9.27 28.87
CA ASP A 587 -5.46 -8.60 27.82
C ASP A 587 -6.34 -8.32 26.62
N THR A 588 -6.26 -7.09 26.13
CA THR A 588 -7.18 -6.58 25.11
C THR A 588 -6.40 -5.95 23.98
N LEU A 589 -6.56 -6.51 22.78
CA LEU A 589 -6.01 -5.98 21.54
C LEU A 589 -7.16 -5.45 20.68
N THR A 590 -7.18 -4.16 20.40
CA THR A 590 -8.19 -3.55 19.51
C THR A 590 -7.58 -3.20 18.16
N LEU A 591 -8.24 -3.59 17.07
CA LEU A 591 -7.83 -3.31 15.70
C LEU A 591 -8.79 -2.31 15.06
N THR A 592 -8.29 -1.34 14.31
CA THR A 592 -9.13 -0.47 13.49
C THR A 592 -8.44 0.01 12.22
N ALA A 593 -9.21 0.11 11.12
CA ALA A 593 -8.74 0.72 9.88
C ALA A 593 -8.53 2.23 9.98
N THR A 594 -9.37 2.90 10.75
CA THR A 594 -9.43 4.37 10.77
C THR A 594 -9.00 4.91 12.13
N PRO A 595 -7.93 5.73 12.22
CA PRO A 595 -7.62 6.41 13.46
C PRO A 595 -8.72 7.44 13.74
N ILE A 596 -9.68 7.08 14.59
CA ILE A 596 -10.76 7.99 14.97
C ILE A 596 -10.13 9.13 15.76
N PRO A 597 -10.30 10.42 15.38
CA PRO A 597 -9.61 11.55 16.01
C PRO A 597 -9.78 11.60 17.53
N ARG A 598 -10.97 11.19 18.02
CA ARG A 598 -11.26 11.10 19.45
C ARG A 598 -10.51 9.97 20.15
N THR A 599 -10.35 8.80 19.51
CA THR A 599 -9.59 7.65 20.08
C THR A 599 -8.09 7.92 20.01
N LEU A 600 -7.61 8.51 18.91
CA LEU A 600 -6.24 8.98 18.75
C LEU A 600 -5.87 10.02 19.83
N GLN A 601 -6.75 10.98 20.10
CA GLN A 601 -6.55 11.99 21.14
C GLN A 601 -6.44 11.40 22.57
N PHE A 602 -7.02 10.23 22.83
CA PHE A 602 -6.90 9.55 24.14
C PHE A 602 -5.61 8.74 24.27
N SER A 603 -5.17 8.08 23.20
CA SER A 603 -3.85 7.45 23.17
C SER A 603 -2.72 8.49 23.28
N LEU A 604 -2.88 9.66 22.64
CA LEU A 604 -1.93 10.79 22.74
C LEU A 604 -1.83 11.40 24.16
N LEU A 605 -2.79 11.12 25.05
CA LEU A 605 -2.73 11.50 26.47
C LEU A 605 -2.06 10.42 27.35
N GLY A 606 -1.49 9.37 26.75
CA GLY A 606 -0.81 8.27 27.45
C GLY A 606 -1.75 7.35 28.23
N ALA A 607 -3.05 7.40 27.97
CA ALA A 607 -4.05 6.61 28.68
C ALA A 607 -4.33 5.24 28.03
N ARG A 608 -3.84 5.02 26.81
CA ARG A 608 -3.99 3.78 26.06
C ARG A 608 -2.83 3.61 25.08
N ASP A 609 -2.15 2.48 25.16
CA ASP A 609 -1.03 2.17 24.26
C ASP A 609 -1.51 2.06 22.81
N LEU A 610 -0.78 2.73 21.92
CA LEU A 610 -1.15 2.87 20.50
C LEU A 610 0.02 2.46 19.63
N SER A 611 -0.25 1.56 18.70
CA SER A 611 0.63 1.25 17.60
C SER A 611 -0.04 1.67 16.29
N ILE A 612 0.69 2.41 15.46
CA ILE A 612 0.22 2.86 14.15
C ILE A 612 1.03 2.12 13.08
N ILE A 613 0.33 1.41 12.20
CA ILE A 613 0.87 0.83 10.98
C ILE A 613 0.52 1.81 9.86
N ALA A 614 1.49 2.61 9.44
CA ALA A 614 1.32 3.61 8.39
C ALA A 614 1.92 3.14 7.07
N THR A 615 2.94 2.31 7.13
CA THR A 615 3.64 1.76 5.97
C THR A 615 2.76 0.71 5.29
N ALA A 616 2.32 1.00 4.07
CA ALA A 616 1.64 0.02 3.24
C ALA A 616 2.58 -1.15 2.91
N PRO A 617 2.09 -2.39 2.84
CA PRO A 617 2.88 -3.49 2.31
C PRO A 617 3.36 -3.17 0.89
N PRO A 618 4.57 -3.60 0.48
CA PRO A 618 5.17 -3.28 -0.83
C PRO A 618 4.31 -3.74 -2.02
N ASN A 619 3.31 -4.60 -1.77
CA ASN A 619 2.41 -5.16 -2.75
C ASN A 619 1.21 -4.26 -3.10
N ARG A 620 1.10 -3.07 -2.50
CA ARG A 620 -0.03 -2.16 -2.70
C ARG A 620 0.40 -0.97 -3.58
N GLN A 621 -0.10 -0.93 -4.80
CA GLN A 621 -0.08 0.28 -5.62
C GLN A 621 -1.14 1.26 -5.10
N ALA A 622 -0.88 2.56 -5.28
CA ALA A 622 -1.89 3.58 -5.02
C ALA A 622 -3.10 3.35 -5.93
N ILE A 623 -4.31 3.57 -5.40
CA ILE A 623 -5.53 3.46 -6.20
C ILE A 623 -5.71 4.79 -6.93
N GLU A 624 -5.56 4.78 -8.25
CA GLU A 624 -5.94 5.91 -9.10
C GLU A 624 -7.46 6.13 -8.98
N THR A 625 -7.85 7.35 -8.62
CA THR A 625 -9.26 7.69 -8.36
C THR A 625 -9.68 8.81 -9.29
N GLU A 626 -10.61 8.50 -10.19
CA GLU A 626 -11.18 9.47 -11.13
C GLU A 626 -12.63 9.79 -10.77
N ILE A 627 -13.05 11.04 -11.01
CA ILE A 627 -14.41 11.50 -10.76
C ILE A 627 -15.08 11.81 -12.09
N HIS A 628 -16.11 11.04 -12.42
CA HIS A 628 -16.85 11.16 -13.66
C HIS A 628 -18.36 11.32 -13.42
N THR A 629 -19.05 11.92 -14.38
CA THR A 629 -20.51 11.79 -14.48
C THR A 629 -20.89 10.36 -14.89
N PHE A 630 -22.13 9.94 -14.65
CA PHE A 630 -22.57 8.60 -15.04
C PHE A 630 -22.53 8.45 -16.56
N ASP A 631 -21.51 7.75 -17.06
CA ASP A 631 -21.28 7.48 -18.48
C ASP A 631 -21.25 5.97 -18.71
N LYS A 632 -22.11 5.50 -19.61
CA LYS A 632 -22.27 4.07 -19.89
C LYS A 632 -21.08 3.49 -20.64
N ASP A 633 -20.46 4.25 -21.53
CA ASP A 633 -19.34 3.79 -22.34
C ASP A 633 -18.09 3.71 -21.50
N LEU A 634 -17.82 4.72 -20.66
CA LEU A 634 -16.73 4.67 -19.68
C LEU A 634 -16.88 3.48 -18.71
N ILE A 635 -18.08 3.26 -18.18
CA ILE A 635 -18.35 2.12 -17.28
C ILE A 635 -18.07 0.80 -18.00
N ARG A 636 -18.53 0.66 -19.25
CA ARG A 636 -18.31 -0.53 -20.07
C ARG A 636 -16.82 -0.78 -20.27
N ASP A 637 -16.08 0.25 -20.69
CA ASP A 637 -14.67 0.15 -21.02
C ASP A 637 -13.82 -0.13 -19.77
N ALA A 638 -14.13 0.49 -18.63
CA ALA A 638 -13.48 0.19 -17.34
C ALA A 638 -13.72 -1.26 -16.88
N ILE A 639 -14.93 -1.79 -17.10
CA ILE A 639 -15.25 -3.18 -16.79
C ILE A 639 -14.52 -4.13 -17.72
N LEU A 640 -14.47 -3.85 -19.02
CA LEU A 640 -13.75 -4.65 -20.02
C LEU A 640 -12.24 -4.66 -19.75
N TYR A 641 -11.67 -3.50 -19.41
CA TYR A 641 -10.26 -3.40 -19.02
C TYR A 641 -9.92 -4.30 -17.82
N GLU A 642 -10.70 -4.21 -16.74
CA GLU A 642 -10.47 -5.01 -15.54
C GLU A 642 -10.68 -6.51 -15.78
N THR A 643 -11.70 -6.87 -16.56
CA THR A 643 -12.01 -8.28 -16.84
C THR A 643 -11.08 -8.90 -17.88
N GLY A 644 -10.56 -8.11 -18.83
CA GLY A 644 -9.57 -8.53 -19.82
C GLY A 644 -8.24 -8.96 -19.20
N ARG A 645 -7.85 -8.37 -18.07
CA ARG A 645 -6.71 -8.83 -17.26
C ARG A 645 -7.05 -9.93 -16.24
N GLY A 646 -8.26 -10.51 -16.31
CA GLY A 646 -8.73 -11.56 -15.40
C GLY A 646 -9.18 -11.07 -14.02
N GLY A 647 -9.39 -9.77 -13.83
CA GLY A 647 -9.78 -9.14 -12.56
C GLY A 647 -11.28 -9.20 -12.25
N GLN A 648 -11.67 -8.58 -11.13
CA GLN A 648 -13.06 -8.48 -10.66
C GLN A 648 -13.44 -7.02 -10.37
N VAL A 649 -14.67 -6.63 -10.73
CA VAL A 649 -15.17 -5.27 -10.54
C VAL A 649 -16.20 -5.22 -9.40
N PHE A 650 -16.03 -4.27 -8.48
CA PHE A 650 -17.04 -3.94 -7.46
C PHE A 650 -17.85 -2.71 -7.90
N PHE A 651 -19.12 -2.92 -8.26
CA PHE A 651 -20.05 -1.85 -8.58
C PHE A 651 -20.93 -1.51 -7.37
N ILE A 652 -20.72 -0.34 -6.77
CA ILE A 652 -21.43 0.08 -5.53
C ILE A 652 -22.70 0.84 -5.89
N HIS A 653 -23.85 0.34 -5.41
CA HIS A 653 -25.13 1.03 -5.52
C HIS A 653 -25.82 1.15 -4.16
N ASN A 654 -26.16 2.38 -3.77
CA ASN A 654 -26.57 2.69 -2.39
C ASN A 654 -28.07 2.41 -2.10
N ARG A 655 -28.84 1.89 -3.07
CA ARG A 655 -30.28 1.63 -2.91
C ARG A 655 -30.65 0.19 -3.28
N VAL A 656 -31.11 -0.58 -2.30
CA VAL A 656 -31.51 -1.98 -2.50
C VAL A 656 -32.69 -2.12 -3.48
N GLN A 657 -33.62 -1.16 -3.49
CA GLN A 657 -34.83 -1.25 -4.32
C GLN A 657 -34.52 -1.27 -5.83
N SER A 658 -33.52 -0.50 -6.28
CA SER A 658 -33.16 -0.37 -7.69
C SER A 658 -31.86 -1.09 -8.07
N ILE A 659 -31.27 -1.88 -7.17
CA ILE A 659 -30.01 -2.58 -7.43
C ILE A 659 -30.11 -3.57 -8.60
N GLN A 660 -31.30 -4.16 -8.80
CA GLN A 660 -31.54 -5.10 -9.90
C GLN A 660 -31.61 -4.41 -11.25
N GLU A 661 -32.13 -3.18 -11.31
CA GLU A 661 -32.17 -2.37 -12.52
C GLU A 661 -30.76 -1.99 -12.97
N VAL A 662 -29.92 -1.57 -12.01
CA VAL A 662 -28.49 -1.26 -12.25
C VAL A 662 -27.74 -2.51 -12.69
N ALA A 663 -27.92 -3.64 -12.01
CA ALA A 663 -27.28 -4.90 -12.40
C ALA A 663 -27.70 -5.36 -13.82
N SER A 664 -28.95 -5.13 -14.21
CA SER A 664 -29.43 -5.43 -15.56
C SER A 664 -28.82 -4.48 -16.60
N THR A 665 -28.64 -3.21 -16.25
CA THR A 665 -27.94 -2.23 -17.09
C THR A 665 -26.50 -2.67 -17.33
N VAL A 666 -25.77 -3.10 -16.29
CA VAL A 666 -24.40 -3.59 -16.43
C VAL A 666 -24.32 -4.85 -17.31
N ARG A 667 -25.24 -5.81 -17.14
CA ARG A 667 -25.31 -7.01 -18.01
C ARG A 667 -25.58 -6.66 -19.48
N MET A 668 -26.32 -5.59 -19.73
CA MET A 668 -26.60 -5.12 -21.09
C MET A 668 -25.38 -4.45 -21.71
N LEU A 669 -24.60 -3.69 -20.91
CA LEU A 669 -23.38 -3.03 -21.35
C LEU A 669 -22.26 -4.02 -21.65
N VAL A 670 -22.14 -5.08 -20.85
CA VAL A 670 -21.10 -6.10 -21.00
C VAL A 670 -21.75 -7.50 -20.89
N PRO A 671 -22.17 -8.11 -22.01
CA PRO A 671 -22.88 -9.40 -22.00
C PRO A 671 -22.02 -10.58 -21.55
N ASP A 672 -20.71 -10.52 -21.79
CA ASP A 672 -19.79 -11.65 -21.62
C ASP A 672 -19.31 -11.84 -20.17
N ILE A 673 -19.81 -11.03 -19.22
CA ILE A 673 -19.41 -11.08 -17.81
C ILE A 673 -20.51 -11.62 -16.90
N ARG A 674 -20.08 -12.23 -15.79
CA ARG A 674 -21.00 -12.76 -14.77
C ARG A 674 -21.30 -11.70 -13.70
N VAL A 675 -22.48 -11.11 -13.74
CA VAL A 675 -22.93 -10.10 -12.76
C VAL A 675 -23.77 -10.72 -11.64
N ARG A 676 -23.32 -10.56 -10.38
CA ARG A 676 -24.04 -10.96 -9.16
C ARG A 676 -24.37 -9.75 -8.28
N VAL A 677 -25.48 -9.84 -7.56
CA VAL A 677 -25.95 -8.79 -6.63
C VAL A 677 -25.84 -9.29 -5.19
N ALA A 678 -25.32 -8.46 -4.30
CA ALA A 678 -25.27 -8.72 -2.85
C ALA A 678 -25.74 -7.48 -2.07
N HIS A 679 -26.66 -7.66 -1.12
CA HIS A 679 -27.13 -6.59 -0.22
C HIS A 679 -27.55 -7.13 1.15
N GLY A 680 -27.59 -6.25 2.16
CA GLY A 680 -27.81 -6.63 3.57
C GLY A 680 -29.20 -7.18 3.93
N GLN A 681 -30.18 -7.14 3.03
CA GLN A 681 -31.52 -7.73 3.25
C GLN A 681 -31.63 -9.17 2.76
N MET A 682 -30.59 -9.70 2.09
CA MET A 682 -30.59 -11.09 1.64
C MET A 682 -30.56 -12.05 2.84
N LYS A 683 -31.26 -13.18 2.73
CA LYS A 683 -31.17 -14.25 3.72
C LYS A 683 -29.76 -14.87 3.64
N GLY A 684 -29.12 -15.08 4.79
CA GLY A 684 -27.88 -15.86 4.85
C GLY A 684 -28.20 -17.29 4.47
N SER A 685 -27.64 -17.75 3.36
CA SER A 685 -27.68 -19.15 2.91
C SER A 685 -26.76 -20.02 3.75
#